data_AF-A0A1I7C1B6-F1
#
_entry.id   AF-A0A1I7C1B6-F1
#
_cell.length_a   1.000
_cell.length_b   1.000
_cell.length_c   1.000
_cell.angle_alpha   90.00
_cell.angle_beta   90.00
_cell.angle_gamma   90.00
#
_symmetry.space_group_name_H-M   'P 1'
#
loop_
_entity.id
_entity.type
_entity.pdbx_description
1 polymer ?
#
loop_
_entity_poly.entity_id
_entity_poly.type
_entity_poly.pdbx_seq_one_letter_code
_entity_poly.pdbx_strand_id
1 'polypeptide(L)'
;MEAAACADTAIRMETWRTEDRQVSCILSAKCDAPISNYTLCFSMLAPCEVVEGANIHRMTAGYIELQFDNDKLGTGQALAFTLKYKSNMNPANRSWLPKGAYLRMEDGSILPVQITPRGIDQTYSTKLPEQHADPSSDELMLVPAPQSWQPTGATLDVSAGYKLDRSWDTEGEADSTEAVEALADRNNIGPFLAEDGVPLHFTRNAGLAEDAYELTIAPDGITLTASAAAGAFYGAITLLNLKQIYGGTIPCGQIADVPRFEWRGQHLDCARHYYEPETLLRLVDMMALLKLNRFHWHFCDDEAFRLEVESYPELWKKSGMRGEGRVVPGIYGAADGPQGGTYSKAFAKRLVEHAKALHIEVLPEIEIPAHSWAVLQIHPELRETADESNEVSVHGYLNNTINPALPEAWAYMEALAKEVSGIFPFAHLHLGCDERPPAAWTKSPAIEKLKAEQGLETADDVQGWMMDKLGAYVSSLGVRPAAWEEAAKGANGGINNDAILFSWTQQGPGLEAARKGYSVVMTPAAHAYWDIAPSGEFNEIGLNWAGITSLADSVNWDPVPENEPELEGKIIGAQGCLWSEVVLRDANMESMMAPRILGISEIGWSTRANKPDAEQITQKAACYSKLFAAIGWRQNVRD
;
A
#
# COMPACT_ATOMS: atom_id res chain seq x y z
N MET A 1 21.47 -47.52 -14.98
CA MET A 1 20.37 -47.17 -15.89
C MET A 1 20.23 -45.67 -15.81
N GLU A 2 20.43 -45.04 -16.96
CA GLU A 2 20.61 -43.60 -17.14
C GLU A 2 19.37 -42.83 -16.70
N ALA A 3 19.62 -41.67 -16.09
CA ALA A 3 18.61 -40.63 -15.89
C ALA A 3 18.11 -40.18 -17.27
N ALA A 4 16.90 -40.61 -17.63
CA ALA A 4 16.22 -40.09 -18.80
C ALA A 4 15.93 -38.59 -18.55
N ALA A 5 16.52 -37.75 -19.39
CA ALA A 5 16.16 -36.34 -19.48
C ALA A 5 14.65 -36.22 -19.69
N CYS A 6 13.97 -35.49 -18.81
CA CYS A 6 12.53 -35.25 -18.91
C CYS A 6 12.26 -34.38 -20.15
N ALA A 7 11.65 -34.96 -21.18
CA ALA A 7 11.16 -34.24 -22.34
C ALA A 7 9.91 -33.39 -21.99
N ASP A 8 9.83 -32.20 -22.59
CA ASP A 8 8.78 -31.17 -22.59
C ASP A 8 7.42 -31.52 -21.91
N THR A 9 7.40 -31.69 -20.59
CA THR A 9 6.13 -31.75 -19.85
C THR A 9 5.61 -30.34 -19.65
N ALA A 10 4.53 -30.01 -20.35
CA ALA A 10 3.86 -28.71 -20.26
C ALA A 10 2.43 -28.92 -19.77
N ILE A 11 2.14 -28.47 -18.55
CA ILE A 11 0.80 -28.52 -17.96
C ILE A 11 0.20 -27.12 -18.04
N ARG A 12 -1.04 -27.03 -18.51
CA ARG A 12 -1.75 -25.78 -18.73
C ARG A 12 -3.13 -25.81 -18.10
N MET A 13 -3.51 -24.69 -17.50
CA MET A 13 -4.87 -24.46 -17.01
C MET A 13 -5.46 -23.25 -17.72
N GLU A 14 -6.36 -23.50 -18.67
CA GLU A 14 -7.14 -22.44 -19.29
C GLU A 14 -8.24 -22.00 -18.34
N THR A 15 -8.42 -20.68 -18.16
CA THR A 15 -9.39 -20.14 -17.20
C THR A 15 -10.22 -19.03 -17.84
N TRP A 16 -11.50 -18.94 -17.51
CA TRP A 16 -12.33 -17.81 -17.94
C TRP A 16 -13.51 -17.62 -17.02
N ARG A 17 -13.95 -16.38 -16.90
CA ARG A 17 -15.18 -16.04 -16.17
C ARG A 17 -16.39 -16.52 -16.97
N THR A 18 -17.35 -17.11 -16.26
CA THR A 18 -18.69 -17.42 -16.74
C THR A 18 -19.74 -16.68 -15.90
N GLU A 19 -21.03 -16.87 -16.19
CA GLU A 19 -22.11 -16.19 -15.46
C GLU A 19 -22.15 -16.59 -13.97
N ASP A 20 -22.92 -15.86 -13.17
CA ASP A 20 -23.18 -16.19 -11.76
C ASP A 20 -21.94 -16.30 -10.84
N ARG A 21 -20.91 -15.48 -11.10
CA ARG A 21 -19.63 -15.44 -10.36
C ARG A 21 -18.79 -16.70 -10.51
N GLN A 22 -18.97 -17.41 -11.62
CA GLN A 22 -18.27 -18.66 -11.87
C GLN A 22 -16.97 -18.41 -12.65
N VAL A 23 -16.01 -19.29 -12.39
CA VAL A 23 -14.77 -19.40 -13.16
C VAL A 23 -14.67 -20.84 -13.65
N SER A 24 -14.74 -21.00 -14.96
CA SER A 24 -14.57 -22.29 -15.61
C SER A 24 -13.11 -22.50 -15.96
N CYS A 25 -12.65 -23.73 -15.77
CA CYS A 25 -11.25 -24.11 -15.94
C CYS A 25 -11.15 -25.38 -16.78
N ILE A 26 -10.09 -25.46 -17.61
CA ILE A 26 -9.68 -26.70 -18.28
C ILE A 26 -8.21 -26.96 -17.97
N LEU A 27 -7.93 -28.04 -17.25
CA LEU A 27 -6.58 -28.55 -17.02
C LEU A 27 -6.20 -29.52 -18.14
N SER A 28 -5.06 -29.32 -18.76
CA SER A 28 -4.53 -30.17 -19.83
C SER A 28 -3.01 -30.34 -19.68
N ALA A 29 -2.46 -31.42 -20.21
CA ALA A 29 -1.02 -31.62 -20.27
C ALA A 29 -0.58 -32.11 -21.65
N LYS A 30 0.62 -31.71 -22.04
CA LYS A 30 1.42 -32.37 -23.06
C LYS A 30 2.59 -33.03 -22.35
N CYS A 31 2.60 -34.36 -22.35
CA CYS A 31 3.58 -35.19 -21.66
C CYS A 31 3.77 -36.53 -22.37
N ASP A 32 4.96 -37.12 -22.22
CA ASP A 32 5.29 -38.43 -22.80
C ASP A 32 4.58 -39.58 -22.06
N ALA A 33 4.35 -39.41 -20.76
CA ALA A 33 3.62 -40.35 -19.91
C ALA A 33 2.48 -39.64 -19.17
N PRO A 34 1.28 -40.24 -19.06
CA PRO A 34 0.18 -39.65 -18.29
C PRO A 34 0.57 -39.40 -16.84
N ILE A 35 0.17 -38.25 -16.32
CA ILE A 35 0.31 -37.87 -14.91
C ILE A 35 -0.93 -38.37 -14.17
N SER A 36 -0.76 -38.97 -13.00
CA SER A 36 -1.84 -39.40 -12.10
C SER A 36 -1.38 -39.26 -10.66
N ASN A 37 -2.30 -39.46 -9.71
CA ASN A 37 -2.08 -39.35 -8.27
C ASN A 37 -1.52 -37.97 -7.87
N TYR A 38 -2.24 -36.92 -8.25
CA TYR A 38 -1.88 -35.55 -7.91
C TYR A 38 -3.03 -34.79 -7.25
N THR A 39 -2.68 -33.71 -6.55
CA THR A 39 -3.61 -32.68 -6.08
C THR A 39 -3.35 -31.40 -6.85
N LEU A 40 -4.37 -30.81 -7.48
CA LEU A 40 -4.25 -29.51 -8.14
C LEU A 40 -4.34 -28.42 -7.06
N CYS A 41 -3.30 -27.61 -6.92
CA CYS A 41 -3.20 -26.53 -5.94
C CYS A 41 -3.14 -25.18 -6.66
N PHE A 42 -3.86 -24.17 -6.18
CA PHE A 42 -3.84 -22.80 -6.68
C PHE A 42 -4.51 -21.85 -5.69
N SER A 43 -4.37 -20.55 -5.89
CA SER A 43 -5.08 -19.51 -5.13
C SER A 43 -6.15 -18.83 -5.98
N MET A 44 -7.30 -18.60 -5.37
CA MET A 44 -8.30 -17.61 -5.76
C MET A 44 -8.13 -16.37 -4.90
N LEU A 45 -8.77 -15.25 -5.25
CA LEU A 45 -8.75 -14.05 -4.40
C LEU A 45 -9.54 -14.24 -3.09
N ALA A 46 -10.47 -15.18 -3.09
CA ALA A 46 -11.37 -15.43 -1.97
C ALA A 46 -11.90 -16.87 -2.03
N PRO A 47 -12.53 -17.36 -0.94
CA PRO A 47 -13.07 -18.70 -0.88
C PRO A 47 -14.09 -19.00 -1.99
N CYS A 48 -14.00 -20.21 -2.56
CA CYS A 48 -14.88 -20.71 -3.61
C CYS A 48 -15.55 -22.04 -3.20
N GLU A 49 -16.58 -22.43 -3.95
CA GLU A 49 -17.14 -23.77 -3.98
C GLU A 49 -16.94 -24.40 -5.36
N VAL A 50 -16.88 -25.74 -5.42
CA VAL A 50 -16.88 -26.45 -6.70
C VAL A 50 -18.32 -26.65 -7.15
N VAL A 51 -18.62 -26.23 -8.37
CA VAL A 51 -19.91 -26.45 -9.04
C VAL A 51 -19.93 -27.84 -9.68
N GLU A 52 -18.87 -28.20 -10.39
CA GLU A 52 -18.74 -29.49 -11.08
C GLU A 52 -17.28 -29.82 -11.42
N GLY A 53 -17.03 -31.10 -11.71
CA GLY A 53 -15.79 -31.58 -12.33
C GLY A 53 -14.62 -31.82 -11.38
N ALA A 54 -14.73 -31.46 -10.09
CA ALA A 54 -13.70 -31.69 -9.08
C ALA A 54 -14.33 -31.78 -7.67
N ASN A 55 -13.50 -32.07 -6.67
CA ASN A 55 -13.85 -32.01 -5.26
C ASN A 55 -12.80 -31.17 -4.51
N ILE A 56 -13.25 -30.31 -3.58
CA ILE A 56 -12.33 -29.59 -2.69
C ILE A 56 -11.81 -30.58 -1.65
N HIS A 57 -10.50 -30.84 -1.66
CA HIS A 57 -9.82 -31.62 -0.65
C HIS A 57 -9.52 -30.78 0.60
N ARG A 58 -8.97 -29.58 0.39
CA ARG A 58 -8.65 -28.61 1.44
C ARG A 58 -8.81 -27.19 0.89
N MET A 59 -9.16 -26.28 1.78
CA MET A 59 -9.18 -24.84 1.48
C MET A 59 -8.70 -24.06 2.70
N THR A 60 -7.96 -22.98 2.48
CA THR A 60 -7.52 -22.04 3.51
C THR A 60 -7.55 -20.65 2.89
N ALA A 61 -8.46 -19.79 3.36
CA ALA A 61 -8.78 -18.54 2.67
C ALA A 61 -9.04 -18.79 1.16
N GLY A 62 -8.32 -18.08 0.28
CA GLY A 62 -8.37 -18.27 -1.17
C GLY A 62 -7.56 -19.44 -1.71
N TYR A 63 -6.70 -20.10 -0.92
CA TYR A 63 -5.92 -21.26 -1.39
C TYR A 63 -6.76 -22.53 -1.40
N ILE A 64 -6.71 -23.25 -2.53
CA ILE A 64 -7.56 -24.41 -2.82
C ILE A 64 -6.70 -25.59 -3.23
N GLU A 65 -7.01 -26.75 -2.67
CA GLU A 65 -6.50 -28.06 -3.08
C GLU A 65 -7.66 -28.88 -3.67
N LEU A 66 -7.59 -29.20 -4.96
CA LEU A 66 -8.61 -29.96 -5.68
C LEU A 66 -8.16 -31.39 -5.99
N GLN A 67 -9.13 -32.30 -5.93
CA GLN A 67 -9.02 -33.68 -6.38
C GLN A 67 -10.07 -33.97 -7.48
N PHE A 68 -9.73 -34.90 -8.37
CA PHE A 68 -10.59 -35.32 -9.48
C PHE A 68 -10.95 -36.79 -9.30
N ASP A 69 -12.18 -37.18 -9.66
CA ASP A 69 -12.61 -38.58 -9.62
C ASP A 69 -11.82 -39.45 -10.61
N ASN A 70 -11.36 -38.85 -11.71
CA ASN A 70 -10.41 -39.42 -12.65
C ASN A 70 -9.26 -38.42 -12.85
N ASP A 71 -8.12 -38.71 -12.25
CA ASP A 71 -6.95 -37.86 -12.19
C ASP A 71 -5.92 -38.17 -13.29
N LYS A 72 -6.27 -38.96 -14.31
CA LYS A 72 -5.37 -39.22 -15.44
C LYS A 72 -5.28 -38.02 -16.38
N LEU A 73 -4.10 -37.42 -16.44
CA LEU A 73 -3.77 -36.26 -17.27
C LEU A 73 -2.62 -36.59 -18.22
N GLY A 74 -2.96 -37.00 -19.45
CA GLY A 74 -2.01 -37.29 -20.53
C GLY A 74 -2.20 -36.40 -21.76
N THR A 75 -1.30 -36.54 -22.74
CA THR A 75 -1.42 -35.84 -24.03
C THR A 75 -2.77 -36.13 -24.70
N GLY A 76 -3.54 -35.07 -24.97
CA GLY A 76 -4.88 -35.14 -25.57
C GLY A 76 -6.02 -35.37 -24.57
N GLN A 77 -5.72 -35.44 -23.26
CA GLN A 77 -6.72 -35.45 -22.19
C GLN A 77 -6.89 -34.05 -21.60
N ALA A 78 -8.10 -33.76 -21.12
CA ALA A 78 -8.45 -32.50 -20.48
C ALA A 78 -9.46 -32.76 -19.37
N LEU A 79 -9.29 -32.10 -18.23
CA LEU A 79 -10.21 -32.12 -17.11
C LEU A 79 -10.87 -30.74 -16.98
N ALA A 80 -12.18 -30.71 -17.17
CA ALA A 80 -12.97 -29.50 -17.02
C ALA A 80 -13.57 -29.45 -15.61
N PHE A 81 -13.52 -28.29 -14.98
CA PHE A 81 -14.15 -28.05 -13.69
C PHE A 81 -14.57 -26.58 -13.58
N THR A 82 -15.55 -26.32 -12.72
CA THR A 82 -16.09 -24.98 -12.52
C THR A 82 -16.13 -24.64 -11.04
N LEU A 83 -15.63 -23.44 -10.71
CA LEU A 83 -15.63 -22.88 -9.37
C LEU A 83 -16.61 -21.71 -9.31
N LYS A 84 -17.16 -21.46 -8.12
CA LYS A 84 -18.00 -20.29 -7.86
C LYS A 84 -17.54 -19.58 -6.59
N TYR A 85 -17.34 -18.27 -6.67
CA TYR A 85 -17.02 -17.47 -5.50
C TYR A 85 -18.16 -17.52 -4.47
N LYS A 86 -17.81 -17.70 -3.19
CA LYS A 86 -18.78 -17.62 -2.08
C LYS A 86 -19.18 -16.17 -1.84
N SER A 87 -20.40 -15.95 -1.29
CA SER A 87 -20.93 -14.63 -0.90
C SER A 87 -21.04 -13.60 -2.05
N ASN A 88 -21.23 -12.31 -1.78
CA ASN A 88 -21.45 -11.25 -2.78
C ASN A 88 -20.21 -10.88 -3.63
N MET A 89 -19.13 -11.66 -3.53
CA MET A 89 -17.88 -11.47 -4.28
C MET A 89 -18.11 -11.70 -5.77
N ASN A 90 -17.94 -10.65 -6.59
CA ASN A 90 -18.20 -10.71 -8.02
C ASN A 90 -16.90 -10.59 -8.83
N PRO A 91 -16.51 -11.63 -9.61
CA PRO A 91 -15.30 -11.57 -10.43
C PRO A 91 -15.43 -10.51 -11.53
N ALA A 92 -14.85 -9.33 -11.32
CA ALA A 92 -15.02 -8.19 -12.21
C ALA A 92 -14.00 -8.17 -13.37
N ASN A 93 -12.75 -8.54 -13.09
CA ASN A 93 -11.62 -8.45 -14.01
C ASN A 93 -10.68 -9.67 -13.86
N ARG A 94 -9.56 -9.67 -14.59
CA ARG A 94 -8.57 -10.78 -14.60
C ARG A 94 -7.96 -11.09 -13.24
N SER A 95 -7.96 -10.14 -12.29
CA SER A 95 -7.45 -10.37 -10.94
C SER A 95 -8.18 -11.48 -10.22
N TRP A 96 -9.45 -11.73 -10.57
CA TRP A 96 -10.29 -12.76 -9.97
C TRP A 96 -10.08 -14.16 -10.56
N LEU A 97 -9.18 -14.33 -11.52
CA LEU A 97 -8.83 -15.64 -12.05
C LEU A 97 -7.77 -16.34 -11.16
N PRO A 98 -7.71 -17.68 -11.20
CA PRO A 98 -6.74 -18.47 -10.44
C PRO A 98 -5.29 -17.97 -10.60
N LYS A 99 -4.51 -18.11 -9.53
CA LYS A 99 -3.10 -17.73 -9.43
C LYS A 99 -2.27 -18.88 -8.86
N GLY A 100 -0.98 -18.90 -9.17
CA GLY A 100 -0.05 -19.77 -8.45
C GLY A 100 -0.29 -21.27 -8.65
N ALA A 101 -0.78 -21.73 -9.81
CA ALA A 101 -1.21 -23.12 -9.96
C ALA A 101 -0.04 -24.11 -10.10
N TYR A 102 -0.14 -25.26 -9.43
CA TYR A 102 0.77 -26.39 -9.54
C TYR A 102 0.06 -27.72 -9.24
N LEU A 103 0.61 -28.84 -9.72
CA LEU A 103 0.23 -30.18 -9.28
C LEU A 103 1.18 -30.62 -8.17
N ARG A 104 0.63 -31.06 -7.03
CA ARG A 104 1.39 -31.73 -5.97
C ARG A 104 1.24 -33.23 -6.12
N MET A 105 2.36 -33.92 -6.32
CA MET A 105 2.43 -35.37 -6.47
C MET A 105 2.44 -36.06 -5.09
N GLU A 106 2.12 -37.36 -5.04
CA GLU A 106 2.16 -38.17 -3.81
C GLU A 106 3.53 -38.18 -3.10
N ASP A 107 4.62 -38.05 -3.86
CA ASP A 107 5.98 -37.98 -3.31
C ASP A 107 6.37 -36.59 -2.78
N GLY A 108 5.44 -35.63 -2.86
CA GLY A 108 5.64 -34.23 -2.44
C GLY A 108 6.31 -33.34 -3.47
N SER A 109 6.71 -33.87 -4.63
CA SER A 109 7.21 -33.04 -5.74
C SER A 109 6.08 -32.18 -6.33
N ILE A 110 6.46 -31.02 -6.88
CA ILE A 110 5.52 -30.11 -7.55
C ILE A 110 5.80 -30.04 -9.05
N LEU A 111 4.74 -29.98 -9.84
CA LEU A 111 4.80 -29.71 -11.27
C LEU A 111 4.07 -28.39 -11.55
N PRO A 112 4.78 -27.32 -11.98
CA PRO A 112 4.15 -26.04 -12.24
C PRO A 112 3.06 -26.13 -13.31
N VAL A 113 1.96 -25.41 -13.12
CA VAL A 113 0.85 -25.33 -14.07
C VAL A 113 0.78 -23.92 -14.64
N GLN A 114 0.95 -23.80 -15.97
CA GLN A 114 0.83 -22.52 -16.64
C GLN A 114 -0.64 -22.12 -16.77
N ILE A 115 -1.05 -21.06 -16.07
CA ILE A 115 -2.40 -20.51 -16.19
C ILE A 115 -2.49 -19.68 -17.47
N THR A 116 -3.52 -19.94 -18.27
CA THR A 116 -3.79 -19.21 -19.54
C THR A 116 -5.22 -18.70 -19.54
N PRO A 117 -5.46 -17.48 -19.03
CA PRO A 117 -6.77 -16.85 -19.11
C PRO A 117 -7.25 -16.68 -20.55
N ARG A 118 -8.51 -17.01 -20.84
CA ARG A 118 -9.16 -16.68 -22.12
C ARG A 118 -9.73 -15.26 -22.07
N GLY A 119 -9.71 -14.60 -23.24
CA GLY A 119 -10.27 -13.26 -23.38
C GLY A 119 -9.43 -12.15 -22.75
N ILE A 120 -8.23 -12.46 -22.24
CA ILE A 120 -7.25 -11.44 -21.88
C ILE A 120 -6.54 -10.94 -23.13
N ASP A 121 -6.58 -9.64 -23.34
CA ASP A 121 -5.77 -8.98 -24.37
C ASP A 121 -4.38 -8.68 -23.80
N GLN A 122 -3.37 -9.42 -24.24
CA GLN A 122 -1.98 -9.22 -23.82
C GLN A 122 -1.37 -7.90 -24.32
N THR A 123 -2.09 -7.17 -25.18
CA THR A 123 -1.71 -5.82 -25.64
C THR A 123 -2.36 -4.71 -24.81
N TYR A 124 -3.32 -5.04 -23.94
CA TYR A 124 -3.93 -4.07 -23.05
C TYR A 124 -2.88 -3.51 -22.08
N SER A 125 -2.79 -2.19 -22.03
CA SER A 125 -2.06 -1.51 -20.97
C SER A 125 -2.80 -0.24 -20.57
N THR A 126 -2.80 0.04 -19.28
CA THR A 126 -3.28 1.29 -18.72
C THR A 126 -2.33 2.38 -19.19
N LYS A 127 -2.73 3.14 -20.20
CA LYS A 127 -1.93 4.26 -20.71
C LYS A 127 -2.11 5.48 -19.83
N LEU A 128 -1.01 6.16 -19.53
CA LEU A 128 -1.12 7.52 -19.00
C LEU A 128 -1.80 8.43 -20.02
N PRO A 129 -2.45 9.51 -19.54
CA PRO A 129 -2.85 10.62 -20.40
C PRO A 129 -1.65 11.11 -21.21
N GLU A 130 -1.80 11.24 -22.53
CA GLU A 130 -0.76 11.78 -23.39
C GLU A 130 -0.82 13.31 -23.38
N GLN A 131 0.34 13.95 -23.31
CA GLN A 131 0.42 15.40 -23.43
C GLN A 131 0.26 15.79 -24.90
N HIS A 132 -0.85 16.45 -25.25
CA HIS A 132 -1.15 16.86 -26.62
C HIS A 132 -0.77 18.32 -26.94
N ALA A 133 -0.40 19.13 -25.95
CA ALA A 133 0.02 20.51 -26.11
C ALA A 133 1.04 20.93 -25.03
N ASP A 134 1.86 21.94 -25.33
CA ASP A 134 2.76 22.54 -24.35
C ASP A 134 1.94 23.22 -23.23
N PRO A 135 2.39 23.14 -21.97
CA PRO A 135 1.67 23.68 -20.83
C PRO A 135 1.66 25.22 -20.88
N SER A 136 0.52 25.82 -20.52
CA SER A 136 0.39 27.28 -20.43
C SER A 136 1.33 27.85 -19.36
N SER A 137 1.72 29.13 -19.50
CA SER A 137 2.41 29.88 -18.45
C SER A 137 1.44 30.51 -17.44
N ASP A 138 0.16 30.63 -17.79
CA ASP A 138 -0.86 31.28 -16.94
C ASP A 138 -1.29 30.40 -15.75
N GLU A 139 -1.23 29.07 -15.92
CA GLU A 139 -1.47 28.09 -14.87
C GLU A 139 -0.31 27.09 -14.84
N LEU A 140 0.28 26.87 -13.66
CA LEU A 140 1.36 25.90 -13.50
C LEU A 140 0.81 24.47 -13.51
N MET A 141 1.36 23.63 -14.38
CA MET A 141 1.03 22.20 -14.45
C MET A 141 1.72 21.36 -13.36
N LEU A 142 1.92 21.95 -12.18
CA LEU A 142 2.50 21.28 -11.03
C LEU A 142 1.47 20.45 -10.27
N VAL A 143 1.94 19.33 -9.72
CA VAL A 143 1.24 18.52 -8.72
C VAL A 143 2.20 18.37 -7.52
N PRO A 144 1.81 18.80 -6.32
CA PRO A 144 0.56 19.50 -6.03
C PRO A 144 0.55 20.93 -6.59
N ALA A 145 -0.65 21.47 -6.80
CA ALA A 145 -0.82 22.86 -7.21
C ALA A 145 -0.38 23.81 -6.08
N PRO A 146 0.44 24.84 -6.38
CA PRO A 146 0.88 25.78 -5.36
C PRO A 146 -0.29 26.64 -4.87
N GLN A 147 -0.22 27.09 -3.62
CA GLN A 147 -1.25 27.97 -3.02
C GLN A 147 -1.44 29.28 -3.82
N SER A 148 -0.36 29.86 -4.35
CA SER A 148 -0.41 31.05 -5.20
C SER A 148 0.60 30.97 -6.34
N TRP A 149 0.19 31.44 -7.53
CA TRP A 149 1.04 31.64 -8.70
C TRP A 149 0.75 33.01 -9.33
N GLN A 150 1.80 33.82 -9.53
CA GLN A 150 1.72 35.13 -10.19
C GLN A 150 2.69 35.16 -11.38
N PRO A 151 2.24 34.87 -12.61
CA PRO A 151 3.09 34.86 -13.78
C PRO A 151 3.50 36.28 -14.20
N THR A 152 4.74 36.41 -14.70
CA THR A 152 5.23 37.67 -15.32
C THR A 152 5.14 37.67 -16.84
N GLY A 153 4.90 36.49 -17.44
CA GLY A 153 4.95 36.28 -18.89
C GLY A 153 6.37 36.09 -19.47
N ALA A 154 7.41 36.25 -18.67
CA ALA A 154 8.78 35.91 -19.04
C ALA A 154 9.07 34.42 -18.82
N THR A 155 10.19 33.93 -19.35
CA THR A 155 10.70 32.58 -19.12
C THR A 155 12.18 32.60 -18.74
N LEU A 156 12.65 31.50 -18.18
CA LEU A 156 14.03 31.29 -17.75
C LEU A 156 14.51 29.90 -18.18
N ASP A 157 15.66 29.84 -18.84
CA ASP A 157 16.30 28.58 -19.21
C ASP A 157 17.14 28.05 -18.04
N VAL A 158 16.67 26.96 -17.45
CA VAL A 158 17.27 26.20 -16.34
C VAL A 158 17.75 24.82 -16.81
N SER A 159 17.91 24.60 -18.12
CA SER A 159 18.32 23.31 -18.68
C SER A 159 19.64 22.79 -18.10
N ALA A 160 20.60 23.69 -17.89
CA ALA A 160 21.89 23.38 -17.25
C ALA A 160 21.76 23.00 -15.76
N GLY A 161 20.67 23.38 -15.09
CA GLY A 161 20.50 23.24 -13.63
C GLY A 161 20.70 24.56 -12.89
N TYR A 162 20.91 24.48 -11.58
CA TYR A 162 20.97 25.61 -10.66
C TYR A 162 22.35 25.74 -10.02
N LYS A 163 22.90 26.94 -10.04
CA LYS A 163 24.12 27.27 -9.33
C LYS A 163 23.77 27.80 -7.95
N LEU A 164 24.04 26.99 -6.93
CA LEU A 164 23.80 27.37 -5.55
C LEU A 164 24.72 28.51 -5.11
N ASP A 165 24.14 29.65 -4.71
CA ASP A 165 24.89 30.71 -4.03
C ASP A 165 24.97 30.41 -2.53
N ARG A 166 26.12 29.89 -2.10
CA ARG A 166 26.41 29.53 -0.70
C ARG A 166 26.77 30.72 0.19
N SER A 167 26.76 31.96 -0.32
CA SER A 167 27.24 33.11 0.45
C SER A 167 26.43 33.44 1.72
N TRP A 168 25.25 32.81 1.89
CA TRP A 168 24.32 33.02 3.01
C TRP A 168 23.98 31.76 3.81
N ASP A 169 24.48 30.59 3.41
CA ASP A 169 24.20 29.31 4.08
C ASP A 169 24.97 29.20 5.40
N THR A 170 24.35 29.70 6.47
CA THR A 170 24.93 29.74 7.81
C THR A 170 24.33 28.70 8.75
N GLU A 171 23.27 28.00 8.34
CA GLU A 171 22.49 27.06 9.17
C GLU A 171 22.24 25.68 8.53
N GLY A 172 22.83 25.36 7.36
CA GLY A 172 22.71 24.03 6.73
C GLY A 172 21.48 23.88 5.83
N GLU A 173 20.94 25.00 5.32
CA GLU A 173 19.80 25.00 4.39
C GLU A 173 20.24 24.53 2.97
N ALA A 174 21.53 24.62 2.65
CA ALA A 174 22.11 24.04 1.43
C ALA A 174 21.96 22.51 1.38
N ASP A 175 21.91 21.84 2.54
CA ASP A 175 21.78 20.38 2.62
C ASP A 175 20.47 19.91 1.96
N SER A 176 19.41 20.72 1.98
CA SER A 176 18.15 20.42 1.29
C SER A 176 18.32 20.36 -0.24
N THR A 177 19.17 21.20 -0.83
CA THR A 177 19.44 21.13 -2.28
C THR A 177 20.35 19.98 -2.66
N GLU A 178 21.29 19.61 -1.79
CA GLU A 178 22.12 18.43 -1.98
C GLU A 178 21.28 17.14 -1.89
N ALA A 179 20.28 17.11 -1.01
CA ALA A 179 19.30 16.02 -0.96
C ALA A 179 18.47 15.92 -2.26
N VAL A 180 18.04 17.06 -2.81
CA VAL A 180 17.33 17.11 -4.11
C VAL A 180 18.24 16.73 -5.28
N GLU A 181 19.51 17.12 -5.27
CA GLU A 181 20.50 16.67 -6.26
C GLU A 181 20.67 15.16 -6.21
N ALA A 182 20.90 14.60 -5.02
CA ALA A 182 21.01 13.16 -4.83
C ALA A 182 19.74 12.42 -5.26
N LEU A 183 18.55 13.04 -5.09
CA LEU A 183 17.27 12.50 -5.56
C LEU A 183 17.18 12.53 -7.07
N ALA A 184 17.58 13.64 -7.68
CA ALA A 184 17.55 13.82 -9.12
C ALA A 184 18.49 12.86 -9.85
N ASP A 185 19.71 12.69 -9.33
CA ASP A 185 20.73 11.82 -9.89
C ASP A 185 20.29 10.35 -9.88
N ARG A 186 19.84 9.85 -8.72
CA ARG A 186 19.45 8.44 -8.59
C ARG A 186 18.18 8.08 -9.37
N ASN A 187 17.39 9.08 -9.76
CA ASN A 187 16.16 8.93 -10.53
C ASN A 187 16.28 9.36 -12.01
N ASN A 188 17.49 9.60 -12.52
CA ASN A 188 17.74 10.01 -13.91
C ASN A 188 16.99 11.28 -14.36
N ILE A 189 16.76 12.21 -13.43
CA ILE A 189 16.14 13.52 -13.69
C ILE A 189 17.09 14.69 -13.41
N GLY A 190 18.33 14.38 -13.02
CA GLY A 190 19.43 15.33 -12.80
C GLY A 190 20.16 15.77 -14.07
N PRO A 191 21.14 16.68 -13.94
CA PRO A 191 21.53 17.31 -12.68
C PRO A 191 20.50 18.37 -12.23
N PHE A 192 20.30 18.53 -10.93
CA PHE A 192 19.62 19.69 -10.34
C PHE A 192 20.62 20.82 -10.11
N LEU A 193 21.80 20.53 -9.53
CA LEU A 193 22.87 21.49 -9.29
C LEU A 193 23.93 21.50 -10.41
N ALA A 194 24.39 22.68 -10.82
CA ALA A 194 25.43 22.83 -11.82
C ALA A 194 26.24 24.12 -11.64
N GLU A 195 27.55 24.07 -11.92
CA GLU A 195 28.46 25.22 -11.79
C GLU A 195 28.19 26.35 -12.79
N ASP A 196 27.68 26.01 -13.97
CA ASP A 196 27.24 26.92 -15.02
C ASP A 196 25.70 27.09 -15.04
N GLY A 197 25.02 26.60 -14.00
CA GLY A 197 23.59 26.73 -13.82
C GLY A 197 23.13 28.16 -13.49
N VAL A 198 21.80 28.34 -13.49
CA VAL A 198 21.16 29.60 -13.13
C VAL A 198 21.39 29.91 -11.65
N PRO A 199 21.74 31.15 -11.26
CA PRO A 199 21.90 31.52 -9.86
C PRO A 199 20.64 31.20 -9.03
N LEU A 200 20.81 30.41 -7.98
CA LEU A 200 19.80 30.09 -6.99
C LEU A 200 20.24 30.64 -5.63
N HIS A 201 19.54 31.67 -5.17
CA HIS A 201 19.78 32.35 -3.91
C HIS A 201 18.80 31.88 -2.85
N PHE A 202 19.30 31.58 -1.65
CA PHE A 202 18.48 31.24 -0.50
C PHE A 202 18.28 32.46 0.40
N THR A 203 17.06 32.63 0.89
CA THR A 203 16.74 33.65 1.89
C THR A 203 15.96 33.01 3.04
N ARG A 204 16.35 33.33 4.27
CA ARG A 204 15.59 32.88 5.44
C ARG A 204 14.50 33.87 5.80
N ASN A 205 13.29 33.38 6.01
CA ASN A 205 12.18 34.15 6.56
C ASN A 205 11.51 33.38 7.71
N ALA A 206 11.83 33.76 8.95
CA ALA A 206 11.28 33.13 10.15
C ALA A 206 9.76 33.29 10.33
N GLY A 207 9.09 34.11 9.50
CA GLY A 207 7.63 34.26 9.51
C GLY A 207 6.88 33.15 8.75
N LEU A 208 7.58 32.30 7.99
CA LEU A 208 6.98 31.19 7.26
C LEU A 208 6.82 29.94 8.15
N ALA A 209 5.77 29.17 7.92
CA ALA A 209 5.62 27.83 8.52
C ALA A 209 6.75 26.89 8.06
N GLU A 210 6.99 25.81 8.82
CA GLU A 210 8.13 24.90 8.59
C GLU A 210 8.20 24.30 7.18
N ASP A 211 7.05 23.90 6.64
CA ASP A 211 6.90 23.33 5.29
C ASP A 211 6.66 24.40 4.21
N ALA A 212 6.53 25.67 4.59
CA ALA A 212 6.19 26.75 3.66
C ALA A 212 7.42 27.32 2.94
N TYR A 213 7.22 27.76 1.71
CA TYR A 213 8.27 28.40 0.92
C TYR A 213 7.71 29.42 -0.05
N GLU A 214 8.58 30.33 -0.50
CA GLU A 214 8.31 31.28 -1.57
C GLU A 214 9.40 31.17 -2.63
N LEU A 215 9.01 31.18 -3.91
CA LEU A 215 9.94 31.24 -5.04
C LEU A 215 9.70 32.53 -5.83
N THR A 216 10.77 33.27 -6.11
CA THR A 216 10.78 34.31 -7.14
C THR A 216 11.65 33.84 -8.29
N ILE A 217 11.03 33.61 -9.45
CA ILE A 217 11.69 33.17 -10.68
C ILE A 217 11.78 34.37 -11.62
N ALA A 218 13.00 34.87 -11.85
CA ALA A 218 13.27 36.02 -12.69
C ALA A 218 14.19 35.63 -13.87
N PRO A 219 14.24 36.42 -14.96
CA PRO A 219 15.10 36.11 -16.12
C PRO A 219 16.60 36.03 -15.84
N ASP A 220 17.06 36.55 -14.69
CA ASP A 220 18.47 36.58 -14.29
C ASP A 220 18.81 35.66 -13.10
N GLY A 221 17.82 35.00 -12.50
CA GLY A 221 18.05 34.11 -11.36
C GLY A 221 16.78 33.74 -10.60
N ILE A 222 16.97 32.93 -9.55
CA ILE A 222 15.89 32.46 -8.67
C ILE A 222 16.23 32.77 -7.23
N THR A 223 15.22 33.21 -6.47
CA THR A 223 15.29 33.30 -5.01
C THR A 223 14.31 32.31 -4.39
N LEU A 224 14.80 31.44 -3.50
CA LEU A 224 14.02 30.52 -2.68
C LEU A 224 14.05 30.98 -1.23
N THR A 225 12.88 31.30 -0.68
CA THR A 225 12.71 31.74 0.69
C THR A 225 12.00 30.69 1.53
N ALA A 226 12.56 30.34 2.69
CA ALA A 226 11.97 29.38 3.64
C ALA A 226 12.32 29.74 5.09
N SER A 227 11.64 29.14 6.07
CA SER A 227 12.01 29.27 7.49
C SER A 227 12.84 28.09 8.02
N ALA A 228 12.72 26.93 7.36
CA ALA A 228 13.31 25.66 7.75
C ALA A 228 13.69 24.80 6.54
N ALA A 229 14.44 23.73 6.79
CA ALA A 229 14.95 22.81 5.77
C ALA A 229 13.84 22.13 4.94
N ALA A 230 12.68 21.85 5.54
CA ALA A 230 11.54 21.22 4.84
C ALA A 230 10.95 22.13 3.75
N GLY A 231 10.65 23.39 4.09
CA GLY A 231 10.22 24.40 3.10
C GLY A 231 11.25 24.59 1.98
N ALA A 232 12.55 24.68 2.33
CA ALA A 232 13.62 24.76 1.34
C ALA A 232 13.66 23.52 0.41
N PHE A 233 13.49 22.32 0.98
CA PHE A 233 13.42 21.08 0.22
C PHE A 233 12.21 21.08 -0.74
N TYR A 234 11.01 21.42 -0.27
CA TYR A 234 9.81 21.47 -1.12
C TYR A 234 9.88 22.55 -2.21
N GLY A 235 10.52 23.69 -1.94
CA GLY A 235 10.82 24.69 -2.95
C GLY A 235 11.76 24.16 -4.03
N ALA A 236 12.82 23.42 -3.65
CA ALA A 236 13.73 22.79 -4.58
C ALA A 236 13.07 21.66 -5.40
N ILE A 237 12.20 20.83 -4.79
CA ILE A 237 11.36 19.84 -5.50
C ILE A 237 10.47 20.53 -6.54
N THR A 238 9.92 21.70 -6.22
CA THR A 238 9.10 22.48 -7.14
C THR A 238 9.90 22.93 -8.36
N LEU A 239 11.12 23.43 -8.16
CA LEU A 239 12.03 23.79 -9.25
C LEU A 239 12.41 22.57 -10.11
N LEU A 240 12.70 21.43 -9.49
CA LEU A 240 12.99 20.18 -10.19
C LEU A 240 11.80 19.73 -11.06
N ASN A 241 10.58 19.74 -10.52
CA ASN A 241 9.38 19.38 -11.26
C ASN A 241 9.09 20.38 -12.39
N LEU A 242 9.25 21.69 -12.16
CA LEU A 242 9.13 22.70 -13.22
C LEU A 242 10.11 22.43 -14.36
N LYS A 243 11.38 22.15 -14.06
CA LYS A 243 12.40 21.80 -15.07
C LYS A 243 11.95 20.61 -15.91
N GLN A 244 11.46 19.55 -15.27
CA GLN A 244 11.04 18.32 -15.96
C GLN A 244 9.78 18.53 -16.83
N ILE A 245 8.77 19.24 -16.30
CA ILE A 245 7.50 19.47 -16.98
C ILE A 245 7.66 20.39 -18.19
N TYR A 246 8.44 21.47 -18.04
CA TYR A 246 8.63 22.49 -19.06
C TYR A 246 9.91 22.28 -19.91
N GLY A 247 10.57 21.13 -19.80
CA GLY A 247 11.71 20.77 -20.65
C GLY A 247 12.92 21.71 -20.52
N GLY A 248 13.14 22.27 -19.32
CA GLY A 248 14.25 23.16 -19.01
C GLY A 248 13.99 24.65 -19.21
N THR A 249 12.95 25.07 -19.94
CA THR A 249 12.57 26.50 -20.02
C THR A 249 11.32 26.76 -19.20
N ILE A 250 11.48 27.28 -17.98
CA ILE A 250 10.39 27.43 -17.00
C ILE A 250 9.78 28.85 -17.05
N PRO A 251 8.48 29.02 -16.71
CA PRO A 251 7.86 30.34 -16.63
C PRO A 251 8.39 31.15 -15.43
N CYS A 252 8.58 32.45 -15.62
CA CYS A 252 8.97 33.39 -14.58
C CYS A 252 7.75 33.94 -13.82
N GLY A 253 7.88 34.09 -12.52
CA GLY A 253 6.79 34.54 -11.65
C GLY A 253 7.09 34.34 -10.17
N GLN A 254 6.06 34.52 -9.35
CA GLN A 254 6.14 34.32 -7.90
C GLN A 254 5.24 33.15 -7.49
N ILE A 255 5.80 32.24 -6.69
CA ILE A 255 5.08 31.16 -6.02
C ILE A 255 5.14 31.42 -4.52
N ALA A 256 4.00 31.33 -3.85
CA ALA A 256 3.92 31.20 -2.40
C ALA A 256 3.16 29.92 -2.10
N ASP A 257 3.70 29.07 -1.23
CA ASP A 257 3.19 27.72 -1.09
C ASP A 257 3.38 27.13 0.32
N VAL A 258 2.42 26.33 0.74
CA VAL A 258 2.36 25.65 2.04
C VAL A 258 1.37 24.48 1.93
N PRO A 259 1.63 23.31 2.52
CA PRO A 259 0.66 22.23 2.52
C PRO A 259 -0.58 22.59 3.36
N ARG A 260 -1.75 22.17 2.88
CA ARG A 260 -3.01 22.21 3.65
C ARG A 260 -2.94 21.36 4.91
N PHE A 261 -2.38 20.16 4.82
CA PHE A 261 -2.38 19.18 5.90
C PHE A 261 -0.96 18.76 6.31
N GLU A 262 -0.77 18.49 7.60
CA GLU A 262 0.50 17.97 8.12
C GLU A 262 0.76 16.51 7.72
N TRP A 263 -0.30 15.72 7.50
CA TRP A 263 -0.21 14.31 7.10
C TRP A 263 -0.50 14.13 5.62
N ARG A 264 0.54 13.76 4.84
CA ARG A 264 0.44 13.52 3.39
C ARG A 264 1.04 12.14 3.11
N GLY A 265 0.22 11.11 3.26
CA GLY A 265 0.70 9.74 3.43
C GLY A 265 0.61 8.84 2.19
N GLN A 266 1.47 7.84 2.15
CA GLN A 266 1.36 6.68 1.28
C GLN A 266 1.61 5.40 2.09
N HIS A 267 0.65 4.49 2.08
CA HIS A 267 0.71 3.15 2.66
C HIS A 267 1.15 2.10 1.63
N LEU A 268 1.94 1.12 2.06
CA LEU A 268 2.30 -0.06 1.24
C LEU A 268 2.21 -1.35 2.05
N ASP A 269 1.35 -2.25 1.59
CA ASP A 269 1.23 -3.62 2.10
C ASP A 269 2.36 -4.51 1.57
N CYS A 270 3.33 -4.80 2.44
CA CYS A 270 4.42 -5.72 2.20
C CYS A 270 4.17 -7.13 2.78
N ALA A 271 3.04 -7.36 3.44
CA ALA A 271 2.67 -8.67 3.99
C ALA A 271 2.20 -9.59 2.87
N ARG A 272 1.25 -9.13 2.04
CA ARG A 272 0.65 -9.94 0.96
C ARG A 272 1.53 -10.02 -0.28
N HIS A 273 2.44 -9.08 -0.50
CA HIS A 273 3.51 -9.21 -1.49
C HIS A 273 4.83 -8.76 -0.88
N TYR A 274 5.87 -9.57 -1.00
CA TYR A 274 7.20 -9.14 -0.61
C TYR A 274 7.81 -8.31 -1.73
N TYR A 275 8.05 -7.03 -1.46
CA TYR A 275 8.79 -6.14 -2.33
C TYR A 275 10.26 -6.15 -2.00
N GLU A 276 11.11 -6.09 -3.02
CA GLU A 276 12.54 -5.96 -2.79
C GLU A 276 12.87 -4.63 -2.09
N PRO A 277 13.92 -4.57 -1.24
CA PRO A 277 14.35 -3.38 -0.52
C PRO A 277 14.43 -2.11 -1.40
N GLU A 278 15.00 -2.24 -2.60
CA GLU A 278 15.16 -1.15 -3.56
C GLU A 278 13.82 -0.63 -4.08
N THR A 279 12.77 -1.46 -4.15
CA THR A 279 11.43 -1.04 -4.56
C THR A 279 10.81 -0.08 -3.54
N LEU A 280 10.98 -0.34 -2.24
CA LEU A 280 10.52 0.57 -1.18
C LEU A 280 11.25 1.91 -1.24
N LEU A 281 12.57 1.91 -1.46
CA LEU A 281 13.35 3.15 -1.58
C LEU A 281 12.93 3.98 -2.80
N ARG A 282 12.60 3.33 -3.93
CA ARG A 282 12.05 4.01 -5.11
C ARG A 282 10.65 4.57 -4.87
N LEU A 283 9.82 3.92 -4.05
CA LEU A 283 8.54 4.47 -3.63
C LEU A 283 8.73 5.74 -2.79
N VAL A 284 9.66 5.72 -1.84
CA VAL A 284 9.97 6.90 -1.01
C VAL A 284 10.53 8.05 -1.86
N ASP A 285 11.32 7.76 -2.89
CA ASP A 285 11.77 8.77 -3.86
C ASP A 285 10.60 9.40 -4.63
N MET A 286 9.66 8.59 -5.11
CA MET A 286 8.43 9.09 -5.75
C MET A 286 7.62 9.97 -4.79
N MET A 287 7.45 9.54 -3.54
CA MET A 287 6.75 10.30 -2.51
C MET A 287 7.35 11.70 -2.33
N ALA A 288 8.69 11.80 -2.31
CA ALA A 288 9.40 13.06 -2.17
C ALA A 288 9.15 14.00 -3.36
N LEU A 289 9.19 13.47 -4.59
CA LEU A 289 8.88 14.22 -5.82
C LEU A 289 7.45 14.76 -5.84
N LEU A 290 6.54 14.13 -5.09
CA LEU A 290 5.13 14.51 -4.95
C LEU A 290 4.83 15.22 -3.61
N LYS A 291 5.87 15.62 -2.86
CA LYS A 291 5.76 16.31 -1.56
C LYS A 291 4.92 15.57 -0.50
N LEU A 292 4.84 14.24 -0.59
CA LEU A 292 4.31 13.37 0.46
C LEU A 292 5.36 13.22 1.57
N ASN A 293 4.92 13.03 2.82
CA ASN A 293 5.80 13.11 4.00
C ASN A 293 5.61 12.00 5.03
N ARG A 294 4.72 11.02 4.79
CA ARG A 294 4.49 9.88 5.69
C ARG A 294 4.45 8.58 4.90
N PHE A 295 5.42 7.69 5.13
CA PHE A 295 5.40 6.33 4.60
C PHE A 295 4.82 5.39 5.64
N HIS A 296 3.62 4.87 5.39
CA HIS A 296 2.97 3.88 6.26
C HIS A 296 3.34 2.47 5.80
N TRP A 297 4.12 1.77 6.61
CA TRP A 297 4.71 0.48 6.27
C TRP A 297 3.97 -0.67 6.96
N HIS A 298 3.11 -1.33 6.19
CA HIS A 298 2.37 -2.51 6.61
C HIS A 298 3.17 -3.76 6.28
N PHE A 299 3.82 -4.37 7.28
CA PHE A 299 4.73 -5.49 7.07
C PHE A 299 4.24 -6.81 7.67
N CYS A 300 3.05 -6.83 8.27
CA CYS A 300 2.49 -8.04 8.85
C CYS A 300 0.98 -8.14 8.67
N ASP A 301 0.51 -9.36 8.36
CA ASP A 301 -0.90 -9.72 8.22
C ASP A 301 -1.07 -11.25 8.31
N ASP A 302 -2.26 -11.77 7.96
CA ASP A 302 -2.61 -13.19 7.90
C ASP A 302 -1.59 -14.01 7.10
N GLU A 303 -1.04 -13.44 6.01
CA GLU A 303 -0.14 -14.12 5.09
C GLU A 303 1.34 -14.09 5.49
N ALA A 304 1.76 -13.19 6.39
CA ALA A 304 3.16 -13.07 6.79
C ALA A 304 3.41 -12.07 7.91
N PHE A 305 4.55 -12.23 8.58
CA PHE A 305 5.22 -11.20 9.35
C PHE A 305 6.62 -10.98 8.75
N ARG A 306 6.92 -9.80 8.21
CA ARG A 306 8.12 -9.61 7.37
C ARG A 306 9.30 -8.96 8.08
N LEU A 307 9.05 -8.11 9.07
CA LEU A 307 10.12 -7.38 9.76
C LEU A 307 10.89 -8.31 10.70
N GLU A 308 12.22 -8.25 10.67
CA GLU A 308 13.05 -8.98 11.63
C GLU A 308 12.92 -8.39 13.03
N VAL A 309 12.35 -9.19 13.93
CA VAL A 309 12.26 -8.93 15.37
C VAL A 309 12.96 -10.04 16.16
N GLU A 310 13.54 -9.68 17.30
CA GLU A 310 14.28 -10.57 18.21
C GLU A 310 13.40 -11.12 19.33
N SER A 311 12.34 -10.40 19.72
CA SER A 311 11.38 -10.86 20.71
C SER A 311 10.62 -12.11 20.26
N TYR A 312 10.28 -12.19 18.97
CA TYR A 312 9.57 -13.33 18.36
C TYR A 312 10.18 -13.70 16.98
N PRO A 313 11.41 -14.25 16.96
CA PRO A 313 12.15 -14.44 15.71
C PRO A 313 11.55 -15.53 14.81
N GLU A 314 10.71 -16.40 15.36
CA GLU A 314 10.05 -17.45 14.60
C GLU A 314 8.97 -16.92 13.65
N LEU A 315 8.40 -15.75 13.93
CA LEU A 315 7.39 -15.11 13.08
C LEU A 315 7.92 -14.91 11.66
N TRP A 316 8.97 -14.11 11.50
CA TRP A 316 9.53 -13.82 10.19
C TRP A 316 10.27 -15.01 9.59
N LYS A 317 10.91 -15.86 10.40
CA LYS A 317 11.60 -17.06 9.87
C LYS A 317 10.64 -18.07 9.24
N LYS A 318 9.43 -18.23 9.79
CA LYS A 318 8.47 -19.25 9.35
C LYS A 318 7.40 -18.72 8.41
N SER A 319 7.02 -17.45 8.53
CA SER A 319 6.00 -16.82 7.68
C SER A 319 6.59 -15.96 6.55
N GLY A 320 7.90 -15.68 6.59
CA GLY A 320 8.61 -14.94 5.55
C GLY A 320 8.59 -15.59 4.16
N MET A 321 8.25 -16.87 4.05
CA MET A 321 8.06 -17.56 2.79
C MET A 321 6.72 -18.29 2.78
N ARG A 322 5.99 -18.22 1.66
CA ARG A 322 4.73 -18.94 1.44
C ARG A 322 4.83 -19.88 0.25
N GLY A 323 4.07 -20.96 0.24
CA GLY A 323 4.07 -21.96 -0.83
C GLY A 323 3.99 -23.39 -0.29
N GLU A 324 4.16 -24.38 -1.18
CA GLU A 324 4.09 -25.79 -0.79
C GLU A 324 5.07 -26.13 0.35
N GLY A 325 4.58 -26.84 1.37
CA GLY A 325 5.36 -27.24 2.54
C GLY A 325 5.74 -26.09 3.50
N ARG A 326 5.20 -24.88 3.33
CA ARG A 326 5.38 -23.75 4.26
C ARG A 326 4.21 -23.61 5.22
N VAL A 327 4.37 -22.78 6.25
CA VAL A 327 3.29 -22.46 7.21
C VAL A 327 2.11 -21.82 6.48
N VAL A 328 2.41 -20.84 5.63
CA VAL A 328 1.43 -20.18 4.78
C VAL A 328 1.48 -20.84 3.39
N PRO A 329 0.36 -21.38 2.87
CA PRO A 329 0.34 -21.99 1.55
C PRO A 329 0.52 -20.93 0.45
N GLY A 330 0.54 -21.33 -0.82
CA GLY A 330 0.71 -20.44 -1.98
C GLY A 330 -0.46 -19.48 -2.22
N ILE A 331 -0.83 -18.67 -1.24
CA ILE A 331 -1.87 -17.65 -1.33
C ILE A 331 -1.37 -16.52 -2.23
N TYR A 332 -2.22 -16.11 -3.16
CA TYR A 332 -1.95 -15.12 -4.22
C TYR A 332 -0.80 -15.45 -5.19
N GLY A 333 -0.05 -16.55 -5.05
CA GLY A 333 1.11 -16.86 -5.91
C GLY A 333 1.79 -18.21 -5.63
N ALA A 334 3.11 -18.30 -5.83
CA ALA A 334 3.94 -19.49 -5.54
C ALA A 334 3.74 -20.74 -6.45
N ALA A 335 3.54 -20.55 -7.76
CA ALA A 335 3.36 -21.65 -8.73
C ALA A 335 4.58 -22.58 -8.88
N ASP A 336 5.79 -22.06 -8.66
CA ASP A 336 7.07 -22.71 -8.92
C ASP A 336 7.88 -22.97 -7.64
N GLY A 337 7.20 -22.98 -6.50
CA GLY A 337 7.78 -23.22 -5.18
C GLY A 337 7.63 -22.01 -4.25
N PRO A 338 8.22 -22.07 -3.04
CA PRO A 338 8.04 -21.04 -2.04
C PRO A 338 8.55 -19.65 -2.50
N GLN A 339 7.73 -18.62 -2.29
CA GLN A 339 7.99 -17.21 -2.62
C GLN A 339 7.82 -16.32 -1.38
N GLY A 340 8.48 -15.17 -1.33
CA GLY A 340 8.42 -14.22 -0.21
C GLY A 340 9.78 -13.63 0.12
N GLY A 341 9.88 -13.08 1.33
CA GLY A 341 11.09 -12.52 1.89
C GLY A 341 10.84 -11.91 3.27
N THR A 342 11.88 -11.33 3.85
CA THR A 342 11.86 -10.64 5.14
C THR A 342 12.76 -9.40 5.09
N TYR A 343 12.46 -8.41 5.93
CA TYR A 343 13.19 -7.16 6.02
C TYR A 343 14.07 -7.16 7.27
N SER A 344 15.38 -7.09 7.05
CA SER A 344 16.33 -7.00 8.16
C SER A 344 16.23 -5.67 8.90
N LYS A 345 16.61 -5.67 10.18
CA LYS A 345 16.75 -4.42 10.96
C LYS A 345 17.71 -3.43 10.32
N ALA A 346 18.76 -3.94 9.65
CA ALA A 346 19.71 -3.10 8.92
C ALA A 346 19.03 -2.40 7.73
N PHE A 347 18.15 -3.11 7.02
CA PHE A 347 17.35 -2.48 5.97
C PHE A 347 16.32 -1.51 6.53
N ALA A 348 15.60 -1.85 7.61
CA ALA A 348 14.66 -0.93 8.25
C ALA A 348 15.36 0.40 8.64
N LYS A 349 16.57 0.33 9.20
CA LYS A 349 17.40 1.51 9.47
C LYS A 349 17.76 2.28 8.19
N ARG A 350 18.20 1.59 7.13
CA ARG A 350 18.49 2.23 5.82
C ARG A 350 17.26 2.93 5.24
N LEU A 351 16.08 2.32 5.34
CA LEU A 351 14.82 2.90 4.87
C LEU A 351 14.46 4.17 5.65
N VAL A 352 14.58 4.14 6.98
CA VAL A 352 14.37 5.31 7.85
C VAL A 352 15.34 6.44 7.51
N GLU A 353 16.63 6.14 7.35
CA GLU A 353 17.64 7.14 6.98
C GLU A 353 17.37 7.75 5.60
N HIS A 354 16.99 6.91 4.62
CA HIS A 354 16.63 7.34 3.27
C HIS A 354 15.39 8.23 3.26
N ALA A 355 14.33 7.82 3.97
CA ALA A 355 13.10 8.60 4.09
C ALA A 355 13.34 9.94 4.79
N LYS A 356 14.09 9.94 5.89
CA LYS A 356 14.39 11.16 6.66
C LYS A 356 15.18 12.18 5.85
N ALA A 357 16.12 11.73 5.00
CA ALA A 357 16.86 12.61 4.08
C ALA A 357 15.95 13.31 3.05
N LEU A 358 14.69 12.87 2.91
CA LEU A 358 13.69 13.41 2.00
C LEU A 358 12.49 14.01 2.73
N HIS A 359 12.64 14.32 4.02
CA HIS A 359 11.58 14.84 4.88
C HIS A 359 10.34 13.91 4.96
N ILE A 360 10.56 12.60 4.84
CA ILE A 360 9.54 11.57 5.01
C ILE A 360 9.80 10.81 6.30
N GLU A 361 8.75 10.65 7.10
CA GLU A 361 8.78 9.82 8.30
C GLU A 361 8.14 8.46 8.02
N VAL A 362 8.66 7.41 8.67
CA VAL A 362 8.16 6.03 8.50
C VAL A 362 7.29 5.64 9.69
N LEU A 363 6.01 5.34 9.43
CA LEU A 363 5.06 4.78 10.37
C LEU A 363 5.05 3.24 10.23
N PRO A 364 5.57 2.47 11.18
CA PRO A 364 5.43 1.01 11.19
C PRO A 364 4.03 0.59 11.64
N GLU A 365 3.54 -0.53 11.11
CA GLU A 365 2.29 -1.16 11.54
C GLU A 365 2.50 -2.57 12.09
N ILE A 366 1.93 -2.83 13.27
CA ILE A 366 1.71 -4.17 13.79
C ILE A 366 0.22 -4.43 13.76
N GLU A 367 -0.19 -5.45 13.02
CA GLU A 367 -1.59 -5.78 12.83
C GLU A 367 -2.11 -6.70 13.94
N ILE A 368 -3.10 -6.22 14.69
CA ILE A 368 -3.74 -6.92 15.82
C ILE A 368 -5.16 -6.35 16.06
N PRO A 369 -6.09 -7.13 16.64
CA PRO A 369 -5.95 -8.53 17.03
C PRO A 369 -6.34 -9.50 15.90
N ALA A 370 -7.01 -9.01 14.86
CA ALA A 370 -7.34 -9.78 13.66
C ALA A 370 -6.09 -9.89 12.77
N HIS A 371 -6.26 -10.40 11.55
CA HIS A 371 -5.17 -10.46 10.56
C HIS A 371 -3.89 -11.13 11.10
N SER A 372 -4.09 -12.12 11.98
CA SER A 372 -3.03 -12.78 12.75
C SER A 372 -2.96 -14.28 12.44
N TRP A 373 -3.47 -14.74 11.30
CA TRP A 373 -3.53 -16.17 10.99
C TRP A 373 -2.14 -16.83 10.98
N ALA A 374 -1.15 -16.29 10.27
CA ALA A 374 0.23 -16.81 10.28
C ALA A 374 0.84 -16.79 11.69
N VAL A 375 0.59 -15.72 12.45
CA VAL A 375 1.01 -15.60 13.84
C VAL A 375 0.44 -16.76 14.66
N LEU A 376 -0.86 -17.04 14.54
CA LEU A 376 -1.56 -18.10 15.29
C LEU A 376 -1.20 -19.53 14.83
N GLN A 377 -0.72 -19.72 13.60
CA GLN A 377 -0.13 -21.00 13.19
C GLN A 377 1.23 -21.24 13.87
N ILE A 378 1.98 -20.19 14.19
CA ILE A 378 3.33 -20.26 14.78
C ILE A 378 3.25 -20.25 16.32
N HIS A 379 2.35 -19.44 16.85
CA HIS A 379 2.09 -19.19 18.27
C HIS A 379 0.62 -19.49 18.62
N PRO A 380 0.20 -20.76 18.58
CA PRO A 380 -1.18 -21.15 18.86
C PRO A 380 -1.62 -20.81 20.29
N GLU A 381 -0.69 -20.60 21.22
CA GLU A 381 -0.95 -20.18 22.60
C GLU A 381 -1.59 -18.79 22.73
N LEU A 382 -1.55 -17.96 21.67
CA LEU A 382 -2.18 -16.63 21.66
C LEU A 382 -3.70 -16.70 21.41
N ARG A 383 -4.24 -17.89 21.16
CA ARG A 383 -5.67 -18.18 21.11
C ARG A 383 -6.02 -19.26 22.12
N GLU A 384 -7.18 -19.11 22.75
CA GLU A 384 -7.64 -20.06 23.76
C GLU A 384 -8.06 -21.38 23.09
N THR A 385 -7.48 -22.51 23.50
CA THR A 385 -7.84 -23.84 22.94
C THR A 385 -9.31 -24.23 23.20
N ALA A 386 -9.90 -23.72 24.28
CA ALA A 386 -11.31 -23.95 24.63
C ALA A 386 -12.28 -22.99 23.91
N ASP A 387 -11.79 -22.07 23.09
CA ASP A 387 -12.64 -21.17 22.30
C ASP A 387 -13.28 -21.92 21.13
N GLU A 388 -14.61 -22.12 21.20
CA GLU A 388 -15.40 -22.77 20.16
C GLU A 388 -15.99 -21.76 19.14
N SER A 389 -15.50 -20.52 19.14
CA SER A 389 -15.92 -19.49 18.17
C SER A 389 -15.66 -19.96 16.75
N ASN A 390 -16.69 -19.91 15.90
CA ASN A 390 -16.58 -20.26 14.50
C ASN A 390 -16.38 -18.99 13.67
N GLU A 391 -15.26 -18.31 13.90
CA GLU A 391 -14.92 -17.07 13.23
C GLU A 391 -14.33 -17.32 11.84
N VAL A 392 -14.75 -16.50 10.88
CA VAL A 392 -14.24 -16.49 9.51
C VAL A 392 -13.96 -15.04 9.16
N SER A 393 -12.72 -14.72 8.80
CA SER A 393 -12.33 -13.38 8.35
C SER A 393 -12.93 -13.06 6.97
N VAL A 394 -12.87 -11.79 6.57
CA VAL A 394 -13.35 -11.38 5.26
C VAL A 394 -12.57 -12.06 4.12
N HIS A 395 -11.30 -12.39 4.36
CA HIS A 395 -10.41 -13.13 3.46
C HIS A 395 -10.65 -14.66 3.49
N GLY A 396 -11.46 -15.14 4.45
CA GLY A 396 -11.83 -16.55 4.57
C GLY A 396 -10.88 -17.38 5.45
N TYR A 397 -10.03 -16.74 6.24
CA TYR A 397 -9.26 -17.44 7.27
C TYR A 397 -10.15 -17.82 8.44
N LEU A 398 -9.93 -19.02 8.97
CA LEU A 398 -10.56 -19.46 10.20
C LEU A 398 -9.65 -19.12 11.37
N ASN A 399 -10.24 -18.64 12.47
CA ASN A 399 -9.52 -18.43 13.73
C ASN A 399 -8.29 -17.51 13.59
N ASN A 400 -8.43 -16.36 12.92
CA ASN A 400 -7.34 -15.42 12.68
C ASN A 400 -7.22 -14.30 13.74
N THR A 401 -7.95 -14.41 14.85
CA THR A 401 -7.99 -13.38 15.90
C THR A 401 -7.27 -13.81 17.18
N ILE A 402 -6.30 -13.01 17.65
CA ILE A 402 -5.64 -13.14 18.95
C ILE A 402 -6.65 -12.94 20.08
N ASN A 403 -6.51 -13.67 21.19
CA ASN A 403 -7.42 -13.58 22.33
C ASN A 403 -6.85 -12.66 23.44
N PRO A 404 -7.39 -11.44 23.64
CA PRO A 404 -6.87 -10.47 24.61
C PRO A 404 -7.12 -10.82 26.08
N ALA A 405 -7.88 -11.89 26.37
CA ALA A 405 -8.05 -12.37 27.73
C ALA A 405 -6.86 -13.24 28.22
N LEU A 406 -5.91 -13.56 27.34
CA LEU A 406 -4.76 -14.41 27.66
C LEU A 406 -3.52 -13.59 28.05
N PRO A 407 -2.81 -13.95 29.14
CA PRO A 407 -1.54 -13.31 29.50
C PRO A 407 -0.47 -13.38 28.39
N GLU A 408 -0.43 -14.50 27.66
CA GLU A 408 0.50 -14.74 26.56
C GLU A 408 0.30 -13.73 25.42
N ALA A 409 -0.96 -13.34 25.14
CA ALA A 409 -1.28 -12.29 24.18
C ALA A 409 -0.69 -10.93 24.57
N TRP A 410 -0.74 -10.58 25.86
CA TRP A 410 -0.14 -9.32 26.35
C TRP A 410 1.38 -9.35 26.30
N ALA A 411 2.01 -10.47 26.69
CA ALA A 411 3.46 -10.62 26.58
C ALA A 411 3.94 -10.46 25.11
N TYR A 412 3.16 -10.98 24.17
CA TYR A 412 3.40 -10.82 22.73
C TYR A 412 3.25 -9.38 22.26
N MET A 413 2.07 -8.77 22.49
CA MET A 413 1.76 -7.41 22.02
C MET A 413 2.71 -6.37 22.61
N GLU A 414 2.99 -6.43 23.92
CA GLU A 414 3.85 -5.45 24.60
C GLU A 414 5.33 -5.56 24.19
N ALA A 415 5.82 -6.79 23.94
CA ALA A 415 7.19 -7.01 23.50
C ALA A 415 7.40 -6.53 22.06
N LEU A 416 6.47 -6.84 21.15
CA LEU A 416 6.54 -6.35 19.77
C LEU A 416 6.39 -4.83 19.70
N ALA A 417 5.41 -4.26 20.39
CA ALA A 417 5.21 -2.81 20.41
C ALA A 417 6.47 -2.08 20.89
N LYS A 418 7.13 -2.59 21.94
CA LYS A 418 8.39 -2.03 22.46
C LYS A 418 9.56 -2.19 21.49
N GLU A 419 9.72 -3.35 20.87
CA GLU A 419 10.83 -3.59 19.96
C GLU A 419 10.69 -2.79 18.66
N VAL A 420 9.51 -2.85 18.03
CA VAL A 420 9.24 -2.16 16.77
C VAL A 420 9.35 -0.65 16.97
N SER A 421 8.73 -0.08 18.00
CA SER A 421 8.89 1.36 18.28
C SER A 421 10.35 1.77 18.49
N GLY A 422 11.19 0.90 19.06
CA GLY A 422 12.62 1.16 19.21
C GLY A 422 13.42 1.20 17.89
N ILE A 423 12.88 0.66 16.80
CA ILE A 423 13.50 0.68 15.46
C ILE A 423 13.20 1.99 14.72
N PHE A 424 12.04 2.60 14.96
CA PHE A 424 11.51 3.72 14.17
C PHE A 424 11.49 5.04 14.98
N PRO A 425 12.29 6.06 14.60
CA PRO A 425 12.45 7.28 15.38
C PRO A 425 11.29 8.28 15.26
N PHE A 426 10.33 8.05 14.36
CA PHE A 426 9.15 8.90 14.19
C PHE A 426 8.25 8.93 15.43
N ALA A 427 8.44 8.00 16.38
CA ALA A 427 7.68 7.91 17.62
C ALA A 427 6.17 7.77 17.40
N HIS A 428 5.76 7.07 16.34
CA HIS A 428 4.39 6.62 16.11
C HIS A 428 4.40 5.12 15.83
N LEU A 429 3.31 4.44 16.20
CA LEU A 429 3.12 3.01 15.94
C LEU A 429 1.65 2.74 15.58
N HIS A 430 1.42 2.20 14.39
CA HIS A 430 0.10 1.73 14.00
C HIS A 430 -0.14 0.34 14.59
N LEU A 431 -1.29 0.16 15.24
CA LEU A 431 -1.69 -1.06 15.93
C LEU A 431 -2.80 -1.81 15.19
N GLY A 432 -2.99 -1.52 13.90
CA GLY A 432 -3.96 -2.20 13.05
C GLY A 432 -5.40 -2.01 13.51
N CYS A 433 -6.06 -3.13 13.81
CA CYS A 433 -7.38 -3.25 14.43
C CYS A 433 -8.56 -3.24 13.44
N ASP A 434 -8.30 -3.48 12.16
CA ASP A 434 -9.34 -3.61 11.15
C ASP A 434 -10.02 -5.00 11.18
N GLU A 435 -11.24 -5.03 10.67
CA GLU A 435 -11.93 -6.24 10.20
C GLU A 435 -12.02 -7.45 11.16
N ARG A 436 -12.00 -7.22 12.48
CA ARG A 436 -12.24 -8.30 13.47
C ARG A 436 -13.51 -9.08 13.10
N PRO A 437 -13.41 -10.41 12.85
CA PRO A 437 -14.57 -11.21 12.50
C PRO A 437 -15.70 -11.06 13.53
N PRO A 438 -16.97 -10.93 13.10
CA PRO A 438 -18.09 -10.74 14.05
C PRO A 438 -18.26 -11.89 15.05
N ALA A 439 -17.90 -13.12 14.65
CA ALA A 439 -17.99 -14.30 15.51
C ALA A 439 -16.77 -14.50 16.43
N ALA A 440 -15.73 -13.66 16.32
CA ALA A 440 -14.55 -13.78 17.15
C ALA A 440 -14.90 -13.64 18.63
N TRP A 441 -14.29 -14.51 19.44
CA TRP A 441 -14.42 -14.57 20.91
C TRP A 441 -15.82 -14.86 21.46
N THR A 442 -16.83 -15.07 20.61
CA THR A 442 -18.23 -15.26 21.04
C THR A 442 -18.48 -16.50 21.88
N LYS A 443 -17.54 -17.47 21.87
CA LYS A 443 -17.58 -18.69 22.69
C LYS A 443 -16.27 -18.95 23.44
N SER A 444 -15.49 -17.91 23.74
CA SER A 444 -14.27 -18.03 24.55
C SER A 444 -14.61 -17.92 26.05
N PRO A 445 -14.37 -18.96 26.86
CA PRO A 445 -14.52 -18.87 28.31
C PRO A 445 -13.63 -17.79 28.96
N ALA A 446 -12.40 -17.60 28.46
CA ALA A 446 -11.51 -16.56 28.96
C ALA A 446 -12.07 -15.15 28.69
N ILE A 447 -12.68 -14.93 27.53
CA ILE A 447 -13.29 -13.64 27.17
C ILE A 447 -14.56 -13.39 27.99
N GLU A 448 -15.39 -14.40 28.21
CA GLU A 448 -16.57 -14.25 29.09
C GLU A 448 -16.17 -13.92 30.53
N LYS A 449 -15.07 -14.51 31.03
CA LYS A 449 -14.49 -14.12 32.32
C LYS A 449 -13.98 -12.68 32.29
N LEU A 450 -13.24 -12.27 31.26
CA LEU A 450 -12.74 -10.90 31.10
C LEU A 450 -13.90 -9.90 31.10
N LYS A 451 -14.97 -10.18 30.35
CA LYS A 451 -16.18 -9.36 30.32
C LYS A 451 -16.78 -9.17 31.72
N ALA A 452 -16.91 -10.25 32.50
CA ALA A 452 -17.41 -10.18 33.87
C ALA A 452 -16.48 -9.37 34.79
N GLU A 453 -15.17 -9.47 34.63
CA GLU A 453 -14.17 -8.77 35.47
C GLU A 453 -14.09 -7.27 35.14
N GLN A 454 -14.24 -6.90 33.87
CA GLN A 454 -14.07 -5.52 33.38
C GLN A 454 -15.40 -4.80 33.12
N GLY A 455 -16.54 -5.49 33.29
CA GLY A 455 -17.87 -4.91 33.04
C GLY A 455 -18.14 -4.64 31.56
N LEU A 456 -17.65 -5.51 30.67
CA LEU A 456 -17.80 -5.40 29.20
C LEU A 456 -18.97 -6.29 28.75
N GLU A 457 -19.71 -5.86 27.73
CA GLU A 457 -20.89 -6.61 27.26
C GLU A 457 -20.65 -7.28 25.90
N THR A 458 -20.04 -6.53 24.98
CA THR A 458 -19.89 -6.92 23.57
C THR A 458 -18.45 -7.25 23.21
N ALA A 459 -18.24 -7.89 22.06
CA ALA A 459 -16.89 -8.09 21.52
C ALA A 459 -16.22 -6.75 21.16
N ASP A 460 -17.01 -5.73 20.76
CA ASP A 460 -16.51 -4.38 20.52
C ASP A 460 -16.04 -3.70 21.81
N ASP A 461 -16.68 -3.97 22.95
CA ASP A 461 -16.19 -3.49 24.25
C ASP A 461 -14.87 -4.16 24.64
N VAL A 462 -14.72 -5.46 24.33
CA VAL A 462 -13.45 -6.18 24.54
C VAL A 462 -12.34 -5.63 23.66
N GLN A 463 -12.62 -5.35 22.38
CA GLN A 463 -11.67 -4.70 21.47
C GLN A 463 -11.31 -3.29 21.95
N GLY A 464 -12.31 -2.47 22.33
CA GLY A 464 -12.08 -1.13 22.86
C GLY A 464 -11.23 -1.15 24.14
N TRP A 465 -11.47 -2.09 25.04
CA TRP A 465 -10.66 -2.29 26.25
C TRP A 465 -9.22 -2.70 25.92
N MET A 466 -9.04 -3.63 24.97
CA MET A 466 -7.71 -4.08 24.53
C MET A 466 -6.93 -2.92 23.91
N MET A 467 -7.55 -2.19 22.98
CA MET A 467 -6.89 -1.08 22.27
C MET A 467 -6.57 0.07 23.20
N ASP A 468 -7.45 0.44 24.13
CA ASP A 468 -7.16 1.47 25.14
C ASP A 468 -5.94 1.09 25.99
N LYS A 469 -5.93 -0.13 26.52
CA LYS A 469 -4.83 -0.60 27.36
C LYS A 469 -3.51 -0.68 26.60
N LEU A 470 -3.52 -1.17 25.36
CA LEU A 470 -2.30 -1.26 24.54
C LEU A 470 -1.84 0.14 24.07
N GLY A 471 -2.77 1.01 23.70
CA GLY A 471 -2.51 2.41 23.37
C GLY A 471 -1.85 3.17 24.53
N ALA A 472 -2.31 2.92 25.77
CA ALA A 472 -1.71 3.47 26.98
C ALA A 472 -0.29 2.93 27.20
N TYR A 473 -0.05 1.63 26.94
CA TYR A 473 1.30 1.06 27.01
C TYR A 473 2.24 1.69 25.98
N VAL A 474 1.81 1.81 24.71
CA VAL A 474 2.58 2.47 23.65
C VAL A 474 2.89 3.92 24.02
N SER A 475 1.90 4.65 24.53
CA SER A 475 2.08 6.03 25.02
C SER A 475 3.09 6.13 26.16
N SER A 476 3.14 5.13 27.05
CA SER A 476 4.13 5.08 28.13
C SER A 476 5.58 4.92 27.64
N LEU A 477 5.77 4.46 26.39
CA LEU A 477 7.08 4.40 25.72
C LEU A 477 7.46 5.74 25.07
N GLY A 478 6.60 6.77 25.14
CA GLY A 478 6.79 8.04 24.45
C GLY A 478 6.42 7.98 22.96
N VAL A 479 5.57 7.02 22.58
CA VAL A 479 5.16 6.76 21.19
C VAL A 479 3.68 7.03 21.06
N ARG A 480 3.26 7.74 20.01
CA ARG A 480 1.85 8.04 19.74
C ARG A 480 1.19 6.84 19.03
N PRO A 481 0.12 6.25 19.58
CA PRO A 481 -0.57 5.15 18.93
C PRO A 481 -1.36 5.63 17.70
N ALA A 482 -1.50 4.75 16.72
CA ALA A 482 -2.38 4.91 15.57
C ALA A 482 -3.12 3.60 15.31
N ALA A 483 -4.29 3.66 14.66
CA ALA A 483 -5.06 2.47 14.29
C ALA A 483 -6.11 2.76 13.21
N TRP A 484 -6.65 1.71 12.59
CA TRP A 484 -7.81 1.80 11.72
C TRP A 484 -9.07 2.22 12.49
N GLU A 485 -10.09 2.72 11.78
CA GLU A 485 -11.30 3.35 12.35
C GLU A 485 -12.04 2.50 13.40
N GLU A 486 -11.97 1.17 13.31
CA GLU A 486 -12.60 0.26 14.25
C GLU A 486 -12.01 0.34 15.66
N ALA A 487 -10.80 0.86 15.84
CA ALA A 487 -10.21 1.11 17.16
C ALA A 487 -10.97 2.19 17.95
N ALA A 488 -11.90 2.93 17.34
CA ALA A 488 -12.80 3.85 18.02
C ALA A 488 -14.02 3.18 18.68
N LYS A 489 -14.23 1.87 18.44
CA LYS A 489 -15.37 1.12 18.98
C LYS A 489 -15.17 0.74 20.45
N GLY A 490 -16.28 0.38 21.10
CA GLY A 490 -16.34 0.00 22.50
C GLY A 490 -16.87 1.12 23.40
N ALA A 491 -17.59 0.74 24.46
CA ALA A 491 -18.24 1.66 25.38
C ALA A 491 -17.25 2.54 26.19
N ASN A 492 -15.98 2.13 26.29
CA ASN A 492 -14.92 2.92 26.93
C ASN A 492 -14.39 4.08 26.05
N GLY A 493 -14.85 4.18 24.80
CA GLY A 493 -14.40 5.21 23.85
C GLY A 493 -13.28 4.77 22.92
N GLY A 494 -12.91 3.48 22.92
CA GLY A 494 -11.88 2.90 22.05
C GLY A 494 -10.45 3.18 22.52
N ILE A 495 -9.50 3.21 21.60
CA ILE A 495 -8.05 3.32 21.84
C ILE A 495 -7.58 4.57 22.62
N ASN A 496 -8.40 5.63 22.69
CA ASN A 496 -8.10 6.99 23.15
C ASN A 496 -6.85 7.18 24.07
N ASN A 497 -5.71 7.52 23.48
CA ASN A 497 -4.47 7.92 24.12
C ASN A 497 -3.75 8.93 23.21
N ASP A 498 -4.47 10.01 22.84
CA ASP A 498 -4.10 10.91 21.72
C ASP A 498 -3.83 10.14 20.41
N ALA A 499 -4.58 9.06 20.19
CA ALA A 499 -4.36 8.19 19.04
C ALA A 499 -4.78 8.87 17.71
N ILE A 500 -4.12 8.49 16.62
CA ILE A 500 -4.54 8.84 15.26
C ILE A 500 -5.41 7.72 14.69
N LEU A 501 -6.56 8.05 14.11
CA LEU A 501 -7.43 7.08 13.45
C LEU A 501 -7.41 7.24 11.93
N PHE A 502 -7.33 6.11 11.23
CA PHE A 502 -7.34 6.04 9.76
C PHE A 502 -8.72 5.60 9.28
N SER A 503 -9.44 6.52 8.62
CA SER A 503 -10.81 6.30 8.13
C SER A 503 -10.79 5.76 6.71
N TRP A 504 -11.11 4.49 6.55
CA TRP A 504 -10.87 3.76 5.31
C TRP A 504 -12.13 3.29 4.60
N THR A 505 -13.19 2.94 5.32
CA THR A 505 -14.39 2.39 4.67
C THR A 505 -15.08 3.46 3.82
N GLN A 506 -15.27 4.64 4.40
CA GLN A 506 -15.80 5.87 3.83
C GLN A 506 -15.28 7.07 4.65
N GLN A 507 -15.69 8.29 4.30
CA GLN A 507 -15.37 9.49 5.11
C GLN A 507 -16.15 9.57 6.43
N GLY A 508 -17.37 9.00 6.47
CA GLY A 508 -18.30 9.13 7.60
C GLY A 508 -17.69 8.76 8.97
N PRO A 509 -17.09 7.56 9.12
CA PRO A 509 -16.43 7.16 10.38
C PRO A 509 -15.36 8.14 10.84
N GLY A 510 -14.55 8.67 9.92
CA GLY A 510 -13.53 9.67 10.19
C GLY A 510 -14.13 10.99 10.69
N LEU A 511 -15.23 11.45 10.11
CA LEU A 511 -15.94 12.64 10.61
C LEU A 511 -16.50 12.41 12.02
N GLU A 512 -17.04 11.23 12.30
CA GLU A 512 -17.50 10.87 13.64
C GLU A 512 -16.36 10.82 14.66
N ALA A 513 -15.22 10.26 14.28
CA ALA A 513 -14.00 10.23 15.09
C ALA A 513 -13.49 11.65 15.37
N ALA A 514 -13.44 12.52 14.36
CA ALA A 514 -13.03 13.91 14.49
C ALA A 514 -13.95 14.68 15.47
N ARG A 515 -15.28 14.49 15.38
CA ARG A 515 -16.25 15.07 16.33
C ARG A 515 -16.05 14.56 17.76
N LYS A 516 -15.56 13.34 17.94
CA LYS A 516 -15.18 12.77 19.25
C LYS A 516 -13.80 13.25 19.74
N GLY A 517 -13.08 14.03 18.94
CA GLY A 517 -11.83 14.68 19.30
C GLY A 517 -10.56 13.97 18.84
N TYR A 518 -10.67 12.87 18.11
CA TYR A 518 -9.51 12.16 17.54
C TYR A 518 -8.81 12.98 16.45
N SER A 519 -7.50 12.81 16.33
CA SER A 519 -6.79 13.15 15.10
C SER A 519 -7.11 12.10 14.04
N VAL A 520 -7.47 12.52 12.83
CA VAL A 520 -7.95 11.63 11.77
C VAL A 520 -7.15 11.81 10.50
N VAL A 521 -6.72 10.69 9.90
CA VAL A 521 -6.20 10.62 8.54
C VAL A 521 -7.28 10.00 7.66
N MET A 522 -7.68 10.70 6.60
CA MET A 522 -8.69 10.20 5.68
C MET A 522 -8.06 9.32 4.59
N THR A 523 -8.53 8.08 4.49
CA THR A 523 -8.09 7.09 3.48
C THR A 523 -9.28 6.37 2.83
N PRO A 524 -10.38 7.05 2.45
CA PRO A 524 -11.59 6.37 1.98
C PRO A 524 -11.29 5.55 0.72
N ALA A 525 -11.59 4.25 0.75
CA ALA A 525 -11.16 3.32 -0.28
C ALA A 525 -11.64 3.66 -1.70
N ALA A 526 -12.83 4.23 -1.81
CA ALA A 526 -13.37 4.67 -3.10
C ALA A 526 -12.49 5.74 -3.81
N HIS A 527 -11.64 6.46 -3.07
CA HIS A 527 -10.84 7.57 -3.59
C HIS A 527 -9.33 7.37 -3.43
N ALA A 528 -8.90 6.64 -2.41
CA ALA A 528 -7.51 6.62 -1.96
C ALA A 528 -6.86 5.23 -2.03
N TYR A 529 -7.55 4.19 -2.51
CA TYR A 529 -7.00 2.84 -2.60
C TYR A 529 -6.57 2.53 -4.03
N TRP A 530 -5.29 2.23 -4.19
CA TRP A 530 -4.64 1.97 -5.48
C TRP A 530 -4.81 0.51 -5.93
N ASP A 531 -5.18 -0.38 -5.01
CA ASP A 531 -5.57 -1.75 -5.28
C ASP A 531 -6.98 -1.89 -5.87
N ILE A 532 -7.83 -0.86 -5.76
CA ILE A 532 -9.10 -0.81 -6.47
C ILE A 532 -8.85 -0.59 -7.96
N ALA A 533 -9.54 -1.31 -8.82
CA ALA A 533 -9.39 -1.20 -10.26
C ALA A 533 -9.73 0.22 -10.75
N PRO A 534 -8.95 0.79 -11.68
CA PRO A 534 -9.19 2.15 -12.19
C PRO A 534 -10.29 2.23 -13.25
N SER A 535 -10.74 1.08 -13.78
CA SER A 535 -11.85 1.00 -14.74
C SER A 535 -12.57 -0.35 -14.64
N GLY A 536 -13.70 -0.48 -15.35
CA GLY A 536 -14.49 -1.71 -15.43
C GLY A 536 -14.01 -2.70 -16.50
N GLU A 537 -12.90 -2.42 -17.18
CA GLU A 537 -12.35 -3.27 -18.22
C GLU A 537 -11.84 -4.60 -17.65
N PHE A 538 -12.13 -5.71 -18.33
CA PHE A 538 -11.79 -7.04 -17.82
C PHE A 538 -10.26 -7.26 -17.69
N ASN A 539 -9.46 -6.57 -18.49
CA ASN A 539 -8.00 -6.67 -18.45
C ASN A 539 -7.35 -5.85 -17.32
N GLU A 540 -8.11 -5.08 -16.56
CA GLU A 540 -7.55 -4.32 -15.44
C GLU A 540 -7.07 -5.23 -14.32
N ILE A 541 -6.02 -4.79 -13.61
CA ILE A 541 -5.64 -5.35 -12.31
C ILE A 541 -6.31 -4.51 -11.22
N GLY A 542 -6.77 -5.18 -10.18
CA GLY A 542 -7.36 -4.54 -9.02
C GLY A 542 -8.59 -5.26 -8.49
N LEU A 543 -8.92 -4.95 -7.24
CA LEU A 543 -10.15 -5.31 -6.56
C LEU A 543 -11.28 -4.34 -6.99
N ASN A 544 -12.50 -4.64 -6.56
CA ASN A 544 -13.69 -3.83 -6.91
C ASN A 544 -14.72 -3.76 -5.78
N TRP A 545 -14.30 -4.03 -4.54
CA TRP A 545 -15.19 -4.04 -3.38
C TRP A 545 -15.64 -2.61 -3.01
N ALA A 546 -14.78 -1.61 -3.25
CA ALA A 546 -15.09 -0.18 -3.05
C ALA A 546 -15.62 0.52 -4.32
N GLY A 547 -15.87 -0.23 -5.41
CA GLY A 547 -16.25 0.31 -6.71
C GLY A 547 -15.07 0.41 -7.69
N ILE A 548 -14.96 1.52 -8.38
CA ILE A 548 -13.86 1.87 -9.29
C ILE A 548 -13.21 3.15 -8.76
N THR A 549 -11.89 3.21 -8.76
CA THR A 549 -11.14 4.39 -8.33
C THR A 549 -10.29 4.90 -9.49
N SER A 550 -10.88 5.74 -10.33
CA SER A 550 -10.19 6.38 -11.44
C SER A 550 -9.26 7.51 -10.98
N LEU A 551 -8.46 8.07 -11.89
CA LEU A 551 -7.67 9.28 -11.60
C LEU A 551 -8.57 10.46 -11.16
N ALA A 552 -9.74 10.62 -11.76
CA ALA A 552 -10.68 11.67 -11.38
C ALA A 552 -11.20 11.48 -9.96
N ASP A 553 -11.51 10.24 -9.57
CA ASP A 553 -12.01 9.93 -8.23
C ASP A 553 -11.00 10.24 -7.14
N SER A 554 -9.69 10.20 -7.45
CA SER A 554 -8.61 10.53 -6.51
C SER A 554 -8.59 12.00 -6.07
N VAL A 555 -9.22 12.91 -6.83
CA VAL A 555 -9.34 14.34 -6.49
C VAL A 555 -10.79 14.80 -6.28
N ASN A 556 -11.80 14.04 -6.72
CA ASN A 556 -13.22 14.39 -6.62
C ASN A 556 -13.83 14.15 -5.23
N TRP A 557 -13.11 14.53 -4.18
CA TRP A 557 -13.54 14.46 -2.78
C TRP A 557 -12.77 15.50 -1.96
N ASP A 558 -13.25 15.82 -0.76
CA ASP A 558 -12.53 16.71 0.17
C ASP A 558 -12.52 16.05 1.55
N PRO A 559 -11.35 15.84 2.19
CA PRO A 559 -11.27 15.29 3.54
C PRO A 559 -12.17 16.02 4.55
N VAL A 560 -12.33 17.35 4.39
CA VAL A 560 -13.14 18.19 5.27
C VAL A 560 -14.40 18.63 4.53
N PRO A 561 -15.61 18.32 5.06
CA PRO A 561 -16.85 18.71 4.42
C PRO A 561 -17.09 20.23 4.50
N GLU A 562 -17.76 20.81 3.51
CA GLU A 562 -17.96 22.26 3.46
C GLU A 562 -18.83 22.81 4.61
N ASN A 563 -19.75 21.99 5.10
CA ASN A 563 -20.70 22.36 6.14
C ASN A 563 -20.15 22.20 7.57
N GLU A 564 -18.96 21.63 7.75
CA GLU A 564 -18.28 21.47 9.06
C GLU A 564 -16.77 21.79 8.93
N PRO A 565 -16.39 23.01 8.51
CA PRO A 565 -15.01 23.40 8.31
C PRO A 565 -14.16 23.34 9.60
N GLU A 566 -14.79 23.41 10.78
CA GLU A 566 -14.12 23.28 12.07
C GLU A 566 -13.47 21.90 12.28
N LEU A 567 -13.90 20.87 11.56
CA LEU A 567 -13.31 19.53 11.65
C LEU A 567 -11.89 19.48 11.07
N GLU A 568 -11.47 20.46 10.27
CA GLU A 568 -10.10 20.56 9.76
C GLU A 568 -9.06 20.63 10.90
N GLY A 569 -9.42 21.13 12.08
CA GLY A 569 -8.54 21.10 13.26
C GLY A 569 -8.31 19.69 13.85
N LYS A 570 -9.04 18.67 13.36
CA LYS A 570 -8.94 17.27 13.78
C LYS A 570 -8.63 16.32 12.63
N ILE A 571 -8.98 16.69 11.39
CA ILE A 571 -8.59 15.97 10.18
C ILE A 571 -7.19 16.45 9.81
N ILE A 572 -6.18 15.69 10.22
CA ILE A 572 -4.77 16.08 10.10
C ILE A 572 -4.18 15.80 8.71
N GLY A 573 -4.93 15.08 7.85
CA GLY A 573 -4.60 14.94 6.44
C GLY A 573 -5.20 13.70 5.77
N ALA A 574 -4.52 13.23 4.73
CA ALA A 574 -4.98 12.15 3.87
C ALA A 574 -3.84 11.19 3.51
N GLN A 575 -4.19 9.96 3.14
CA GLN A 575 -3.22 8.96 2.74
C GLN A 575 -3.79 8.04 1.66
N GLY A 576 -2.96 7.74 0.66
CA GLY A 576 -3.22 6.69 -0.32
C GLY A 576 -2.77 5.33 0.22
N CYS A 577 -3.47 4.26 -0.12
CA CYS A 577 -3.14 2.90 0.28
C CYS A 577 -2.98 2.00 -0.94
N LEU A 578 -1.94 1.16 -0.96
CA LEU A 578 -1.89 0.01 -1.86
C LEU A 578 -1.84 -1.27 -1.03
N TRP A 579 -2.94 -2.03 -1.07
CA TRP A 579 -2.99 -3.42 -0.64
C TRP A 579 -2.51 -4.35 -1.75
N SER A 580 -1.93 -5.51 -1.40
CA SER A 580 -1.07 -6.26 -2.31
C SER A 580 -1.57 -7.66 -2.71
N GLU A 581 -2.85 -7.98 -2.53
CA GLU A 581 -3.44 -9.28 -2.88
C GLU A 581 -3.33 -9.61 -4.37
N VAL A 582 -3.34 -8.57 -5.22
CA VAL A 582 -3.27 -8.69 -6.69
C VAL A 582 -1.89 -8.36 -7.26
N VAL A 583 -0.92 -8.00 -6.42
CA VAL A 583 0.45 -7.70 -6.82
C VAL A 583 1.23 -9.01 -6.93
N LEU A 584 1.69 -9.34 -8.13
CA LEU A 584 2.46 -10.57 -8.39
C LEU A 584 3.94 -10.30 -8.63
N ARG A 585 4.28 -9.05 -8.96
CA ARG A 585 5.63 -8.55 -9.20
C ARG A 585 5.68 -7.10 -8.73
N ASP A 586 6.85 -6.67 -8.26
CA ASP A 586 7.09 -5.30 -7.79
C ASP A 586 6.63 -4.23 -8.80
N ALA A 587 6.82 -4.50 -10.10
CA ALA A 587 6.40 -3.57 -11.15
C ALA A 587 4.88 -3.30 -11.14
N ASN A 588 4.02 -4.25 -10.71
CA ASN A 588 2.57 -4.04 -10.67
C ASN A 588 2.19 -2.83 -9.79
N MET A 589 2.93 -2.60 -8.68
CA MET A 589 2.75 -1.43 -7.81
C MET A 589 2.78 -0.13 -8.60
N GLU A 590 3.77 0.02 -9.50
CA GLU A 590 3.99 1.25 -10.25
C GLU A 590 2.76 1.58 -11.11
N SER A 591 2.21 0.59 -11.83
CA SER A 591 1.02 0.74 -12.68
C SER A 591 -0.29 0.94 -11.90
N MET A 592 -0.34 0.46 -10.66
CA MET A 592 -1.53 0.59 -9.81
C MET A 592 -1.54 1.95 -9.12
N MET A 593 -0.39 2.44 -8.66
CA MET A 593 -0.29 3.73 -8.00
C MET A 593 -0.30 4.92 -8.97
N ALA A 594 0.53 4.89 -10.01
CA ALA A 594 0.65 6.01 -10.95
C ALA A 594 -0.39 5.89 -12.08
N PRO A 595 -1.10 6.99 -12.43
CA PRO A 595 -0.92 8.36 -11.97
C PRO A 595 -1.80 8.74 -10.76
N ARG A 596 -2.60 7.83 -10.20
CA ARG A 596 -3.60 8.13 -9.16
C ARG A 596 -3.02 8.69 -7.87
N ILE A 597 -1.76 8.36 -7.55
CA ILE A 597 -1.00 8.92 -6.42
C ILE A 597 -0.89 10.46 -6.47
N LEU A 598 -0.97 11.06 -7.67
CA LEU A 598 -1.05 12.52 -7.84
C LEU A 598 -2.25 13.11 -7.10
N GLY A 599 -3.37 12.40 -7.01
CA GLY A 599 -4.55 12.85 -6.30
C GLY A 599 -4.33 13.03 -4.80
N ILE A 600 -3.60 12.12 -4.15
CA ILE A 600 -3.28 12.27 -2.72
C ILE A 600 -2.30 13.42 -2.46
N SER A 601 -1.36 13.63 -3.39
CA SER A 601 -0.48 14.80 -3.35
C SER A 601 -1.30 16.11 -3.39
N GLU A 602 -2.25 16.22 -4.33
CA GLU A 602 -3.17 17.37 -4.40
C GLU A 602 -4.05 17.51 -3.16
N ILE A 603 -4.66 16.42 -2.69
CA ILE A 603 -5.56 16.46 -1.52
C ILE A 603 -4.81 16.86 -0.25
N GLY A 604 -3.57 16.38 -0.08
CA GLY A 604 -2.74 16.66 1.08
C GLY A 604 -2.16 18.08 1.11
N TRP A 605 -2.03 18.72 -0.05
CA TRP A 605 -1.31 19.97 -0.20
C TRP A 605 -2.21 21.15 -0.61
N SER A 606 -3.05 20.96 -1.62
CA SER A 606 -3.88 22.01 -2.20
C SER A 606 -5.07 22.35 -1.31
N THR A 607 -5.43 23.63 -1.29
CA THR A 607 -6.67 24.10 -0.65
C THR A 607 -7.88 23.79 -1.53
N ARG A 608 -9.09 23.91 -0.96
CA ARG A 608 -10.32 23.76 -1.76
C ARG A 608 -10.39 24.73 -2.95
N ALA A 609 -9.76 25.91 -2.86
CA ALA A 609 -9.82 26.93 -3.89
C ALA A 609 -8.93 26.65 -5.11
N ASN A 610 -7.87 25.86 -4.95
CA ASN A 610 -6.87 25.61 -6.00
C ASN A 610 -6.65 24.10 -6.29
N LYS A 611 -7.37 23.20 -5.62
CA LYS A 611 -7.36 21.78 -5.93
C LYS A 611 -7.92 21.55 -7.35
N PRO A 612 -7.24 20.77 -8.21
CA PRO A 612 -7.71 20.51 -9.56
C PRO A 612 -8.99 19.68 -9.57
N ASP A 613 -9.84 19.93 -10.57
CA ASP A 613 -10.93 19.04 -10.93
C ASP A 613 -10.45 17.82 -11.75
N ALA A 614 -11.39 16.99 -12.19
CA ALA A 614 -11.13 15.78 -12.98
C ALA A 614 -10.43 16.06 -14.32
N GLU A 615 -10.72 17.17 -14.99
CA GLU A 615 -10.10 17.52 -16.26
C GLU A 615 -8.68 18.02 -16.01
N GLN A 616 -8.51 18.92 -15.04
CA GLN A 616 -7.23 19.50 -14.67
C GLN A 616 -6.24 18.44 -14.18
N ILE A 617 -6.66 17.49 -13.34
CA ILE A 617 -5.77 16.41 -12.87
C ILE A 617 -5.31 15.51 -14.02
N THR A 618 -6.17 15.29 -15.01
CA THR A 618 -5.82 14.50 -16.20
C THR A 618 -4.76 15.22 -17.04
N GLN A 619 -4.92 16.53 -17.23
CA GLN A 619 -3.93 17.36 -17.94
C GLN A 619 -2.59 17.40 -17.19
N LYS A 620 -2.62 17.60 -15.87
CA LYS A 620 -1.42 17.57 -15.03
C LYS A 620 -0.73 16.20 -15.06
N ALA A 621 -1.49 15.11 -14.96
CA ALA A 621 -0.95 13.75 -15.07
C ALA A 621 -0.26 13.50 -16.42
N ALA A 622 -0.76 14.09 -17.50
CA ALA A 622 -0.11 14.03 -18.81
C ALA A 622 1.30 14.67 -18.79
N CYS A 623 1.46 15.80 -18.10
CA CYS A 623 2.75 16.45 -17.91
C CYS A 623 3.72 15.62 -17.05
N TYR A 624 3.20 14.91 -16.03
CA TYR A 624 3.99 14.04 -15.16
C TYR A 624 4.40 12.71 -15.82
N SER A 625 3.84 12.35 -16.98
CA SER A 625 4.22 11.13 -17.70
C SER A 625 5.73 11.04 -18.00
N LYS A 626 6.37 12.18 -18.33
CA LYS A 626 7.82 12.28 -18.56
C LYS A 626 8.62 12.02 -17.29
N LEU A 627 8.17 12.58 -16.16
CA LEU A 627 8.79 12.36 -14.85
C LEU A 627 8.72 10.86 -14.51
N PHE A 628 7.54 10.26 -14.58
CA PHE A 628 7.33 8.84 -14.30
C PHE A 628 8.18 7.93 -15.19
N ALA A 629 8.30 8.27 -16.48
CA ALA A 629 9.18 7.55 -17.40
C ALA A 629 10.67 7.67 -17.00
N ALA A 630 11.13 8.86 -16.63
CA ALA A 630 12.52 9.12 -16.26
C ALA A 630 12.95 8.33 -15.00
N ILE A 631 12.08 8.29 -13.99
CA ILE A 631 12.32 7.55 -12.74
C ILE A 631 12.05 6.02 -12.89
N GLY A 632 11.75 5.57 -14.12
CA GLY A 632 11.61 4.17 -14.48
C GLY A 632 10.33 3.50 -14.00
N TRP A 633 9.28 4.27 -13.68
CA TRP A 633 7.98 3.72 -13.26
C TRP A 633 7.20 3.22 -14.48
N ARG A 634 7.08 1.90 -14.59
CA ARG A 634 6.53 1.17 -15.73
C ARG A 634 5.01 1.21 -15.69
N GLN A 635 4.45 1.68 -16.80
CA GLN A 635 2.99 1.80 -16.97
C GLN A 635 2.38 0.59 -17.69
N ASN A 636 3.21 -0.22 -18.35
CA ASN A 636 2.80 -1.37 -19.14
C ASN A 636 3.38 -2.65 -18.53
N VAL A 637 2.88 -3.04 -17.37
CA VAL A 637 3.32 -4.29 -16.73
C VAL A 637 2.50 -5.43 -17.33
N ARG A 638 3.14 -6.17 -18.25
CA ARG A 638 2.61 -7.45 -18.72
C ARG A 638 2.80 -8.51 -17.62
N ASP A 639 1.81 -9.38 -17.49
CA ASP A 639 1.78 -10.49 -16.52
C ASP A 639 2.90 -11.51 -16.69
#